data_AF-A0A971LN92-F1
#
_entry.id   AF-A0A971LN92-F1
#
_cell.length_a   1.000
_cell.length_b   1.000
_cell.length_c   1.000
_cell.angle_alpha   90.00
_cell.angle_beta   90.00
_cell.angle_gamma   90.00
#
_symmetry.space_group_name_H-M   'P 1'
#
loop_
_entity.id
_entity.type
_entity.pdbx_description
1 polymer ?
#
loop_
_entity_poly.entity_id
_entity_poly.type
_entity_poly.pdbx_seq_one_letter_code
_entity_poly.pdbx_strand_id
1 'polypeptide(L)'
;MKRSFLLFILIIITVTTFGATPPQRKPFRMEPPRGFEPRAEIDTGFDVLHYDITLSIDQTARQISGNVLATVLAEQNLSSIPYNLVGLNVSSVLVNGAPASYTHTNGIITINLNIPEGQTFTTQVFYSGAPILSGPPYNVGMIFSSNTVFTISDPDAGRFWWPCYDHPWDKATVNLNVTLRNDWKVASNGTRQSITDNGNGTATTIWHSADPMTTYLVCVTCGPYVEFQQHAPVQDVPIQNFVMQNQFNNAQVDLARMPLMIDYFSELFGPYPFEKYGNSVVSMSTFGAMEHQTMTTLGSYIITGNGTHEITVAHELAHQWYGNAVSFLDFSDVWLSEAFATYSESIWVDKTEGWQAACDYVTSSYHQYYLSWENSAGPQVIYDPAFNSYFSPPSYEKGASVLHMLRLKLGNDAFFQLLQEWFTENNGGNVDTAEFQAKAEQVGGENLDQFFDQWVFSAGIPSLEYSIWTKDSAAQPLRIFAKTRSNTSTPFYIDVPFRHQNGTQIDSLFVLASPQGTNNFFNVNLAPPSIFSSNHNNWTLLRSRTELKPVITECLPSNGSVLISWESFQNDPSLRYNVYRFGTDMGGNWELLNPEPLAGFSFTDTTMQNGSSWLYAVSAVDPDGWISMRSEPMEATPMNFTFAENLLVVDETRDGNGANINPDDAMVDSFYAAALSPLEFQEWDVASQGMPPLEVLGNHKVVLWHADDFSQNLLIDHQNVLGGYLIGGGKLILSGWKTPSVFSDVFFSRFAGNIELVYDNSASLISAQSSQYADLEVDPDKVLSIWNGMLPYIYTFTGAQDPIYTAVMSPTAQGNGNCAALRMTNPDSGMDFILLGFPLYFMKPAGVREFLQDAIADMLDGTSIQDPELPPLGASLEVFPNPFNSKTKIEVKTASQGTLEIGVYNLKGQKIRAICSEIKNPGSHSFVFDARDDRGNDLSSGIYLIRMVSGQTVLSKKISLLNRH
;
A
#
# COMPACT_ATOMS: atom_id res chain seq x y z
N MET A 1 67.99 31.92 -30.93
CA MET A 1 67.64 33.33 -30.63
C MET A 1 66.28 33.61 -31.27
N LYS A 2 65.29 34.09 -30.50
CA LYS A 2 64.05 34.77 -30.95
C LYS A 2 62.98 33.97 -31.73
N ARG A 3 61.76 34.00 -31.15
CA ARG A 3 60.43 34.31 -31.73
C ARG A 3 60.14 33.92 -33.19
N SER A 4 59.08 33.14 -33.42
CA SER A 4 57.78 33.65 -33.90
C SER A 4 56.79 32.55 -34.33
N PHE A 5 55.53 32.84 -33.99
CA PHE A 5 54.22 32.26 -34.34
C PHE A 5 54.00 31.66 -35.74
N LEU A 6 53.18 30.60 -35.78
CA LEU A 6 52.14 30.32 -36.81
C LEU A 6 51.05 29.43 -36.17
N LEU A 7 49.97 30.03 -35.66
CA LEU A 7 48.59 29.95 -36.19
C LEU A 7 48.15 28.57 -36.72
N PHE A 8 47.29 27.89 -35.96
CA PHE A 8 46.38 26.86 -36.49
C PHE A 8 44.93 27.30 -36.21
N ILE A 9 44.16 27.37 -37.29
CA ILE A 9 42.76 27.74 -37.35
C ILE A 9 41.93 26.56 -36.82
N LEU A 10 41.12 26.80 -35.78
CA LEU A 10 40.10 25.85 -35.32
C LEU A 10 38.75 26.26 -35.92
N ILE A 11 38.21 25.41 -36.78
CA ILE A 11 36.87 25.54 -37.36
C ILE A 11 35.86 25.11 -36.29
N ILE A 12 35.05 26.06 -35.79
CA ILE A 12 33.92 25.79 -34.91
C ILE A 12 32.76 25.33 -35.79
N ILE A 13 32.39 24.05 -35.69
CA ILE A 13 31.13 23.52 -36.20
C ILE A 13 30.09 23.74 -35.10
N THR A 14 29.19 24.68 -35.32
CA THR A 14 27.99 24.88 -34.49
C THR A 14 27.02 23.73 -34.73
N VAL A 15 26.92 22.81 -33.76
CA VAL A 15 25.79 21.87 -33.64
C VAL A 15 24.68 22.61 -32.91
N THR A 16 23.62 22.98 -33.64
CA THR A 16 22.37 23.47 -33.05
C THR A 16 21.66 22.31 -32.37
N THR A 17 21.82 22.18 -31.05
CA THR A 17 20.93 21.38 -30.21
C THR A 17 19.59 22.11 -30.10
N PHE A 18 18.52 21.49 -30.59
CA PHE A 18 17.17 21.88 -30.19
C PHE A 18 16.98 21.45 -28.72
N GLY A 19 17.47 22.26 -27.79
CA GLY A 19 17.09 22.17 -26.39
C GLY A 19 15.64 22.62 -26.28
N ALA A 20 14.72 21.69 -26.00
CA ALA A 20 13.40 22.06 -25.52
C ALA A 20 13.61 22.84 -24.22
N THR A 21 13.23 24.13 -24.21
CA THR A 21 13.13 24.92 -22.99
C THR A 21 12.29 24.14 -21.98
N PRO A 22 12.77 23.89 -20.75
CA PRO A 22 11.97 23.26 -19.72
C PRO A 22 10.68 24.06 -19.54
N PRO A 23 9.51 23.41 -19.40
CA PRO A 23 8.25 24.11 -19.21
C PRO A 23 8.40 25.04 -18.00
N GLN A 24 8.06 26.32 -18.20
CA GLN A 24 7.98 27.30 -17.11
C GLN A 24 7.06 26.74 -16.02
N ARG A 25 7.68 26.31 -14.92
CA ARG A 25 7.01 25.80 -13.74
C ARG A 25 6.17 26.93 -13.15
N LYS A 26 4.86 26.72 -12.98
CA LYS A 26 4.11 27.52 -12.03
C LYS A 26 4.48 26.99 -10.64
N PRO A 27 5.11 27.78 -9.76
CA PRO A 27 5.37 27.34 -8.40
C PRO A 27 4.03 27.03 -7.74
N PHE A 28 3.88 25.81 -7.23
CA PHE A 28 2.86 25.52 -6.23
C PHE A 28 3.38 26.14 -4.94
N ARG A 29 2.88 27.33 -4.61
CA ARG A 29 3.23 28.05 -3.38
C ARG A 29 2.13 27.76 -2.37
N MET A 30 2.43 27.00 -1.32
CA MET A 30 1.76 27.29 -0.06
C MET A 30 2.42 28.57 0.45
N GLU A 31 1.65 29.64 0.63
CA GLU A 31 2.15 30.77 1.42
C GLU A 31 2.61 30.18 2.76
N PRO A 32 3.87 30.41 3.20
CA PRO A 32 4.27 30.05 4.55
C PRO A 32 3.22 30.59 5.52
N PRO A 33 2.83 29.86 6.58
CA PRO A 33 1.78 30.31 7.51
C PRO A 33 2.04 31.68 8.15
N ARG A 34 3.26 32.23 8.01
CA ARG A 34 3.58 33.63 8.28
C ARG A 34 4.38 34.22 7.12
N GLY A 35 3.88 35.31 6.53
CA GLY A 35 4.77 36.22 5.81
C GLY A 35 5.73 36.80 6.83
N PHE A 36 7.05 36.61 6.63
CA PHE A 36 8.17 37.28 7.30
C PHE A 36 7.73 38.15 8.51
N GLU A 37 7.45 37.52 9.65
CA GLU A 37 7.32 38.28 10.89
C GLU A 37 8.72 38.85 11.15
N PRO A 38 8.87 40.19 11.28
CA PRO A 38 10.14 40.75 11.72
C PRO A 38 10.52 40.07 13.04
N ARG A 39 11.78 39.65 13.16
CA ARG A 39 12.35 38.95 14.32
C ARG A 39 11.62 39.28 15.62
N ALA A 40 11.13 38.25 16.31
CA ALA A 40 10.55 38.38 17.65
C ALA A 40 11.50 39.08 18.66
N GLU A 41 12.78 39.21 18.34
CA GLU A 41 13.76 40.10 18.97
C GLU A 41 13.23 41.55 19.15
N ILE A 42 12.29 42.03 18.34
CA ILE A 42 11.88 43.46 18.33
C ILE A 42 10.69 43.78 19.26
N ASP A 43 9.93 42.80 19.75
CA ASP A 43 8.65 43.07 20.41
C ASP A 43 8.70 43.24 21.95
N THR A 44 9.83 42.89 22.60
CA THR A 44 9.98 43.04 24.08
C THR A 44 10.68 44.32 24.50
N GLY A 45 11.54 44.86 23.64
CA GLY A 45 12.27 46.11 23.84
C GLY A 45 13.47 46.02 24.79
N PHE A 46 13.98 44.82 25.07
CA PHE A 46 15.17 44.59 25.89
C PHE A 46 15.89 43.28 25.51
N ASP A 47 17.18 43.21 25.86
CA ASP A 47 18.07 42.06 25.69
C ASP A 47 18.80 41.76 27.01
N VAL A 48 18.76 40.51 27.47
CA VAL A 48 19.51 40.10 28.67
C VAL A 48 20.91 39.64 28.31
N LEU A 49 21.90 40.47 28.64
CA LEU A 49 23.30 40.23 28.27
C LEU A 49 24.00 39.19 29.15
N HIS A 50 23.64 39.14 30.44
CA HIS A 50 24.34 38.33 31.42
C HIS A 50 23.46 37.94 32.62
N TYR A 51 23.62 36.72 33.12
CA TYR A 51 23.07 36.25 34.38
C TYR A 51 24.17 35.80 35.36
N ASP A 52 24.19 36.39 36.55
CA ASP A 52 24.87 35.83 37.73
C ASP A 52 23.85 35.09 38.58
N ILE A 53 23.85 33.76 38.50
CA ILE A 53 22.93 32.88 39.23
C ILE A 53 23.60 32.41 40.52
N THR A 54 23.02 32.78 41.66
CA THR A 54 23.40 32.25 42.97
C THR A 54 22.34 31.27 43.44
N LEU A 55 22.72 30.00 43.63
CA LEU A 55 21.79 28.91 43.97
C LEU A 55 22.31 28.11 45.17
N SER A 56 21.54 28.09 46.25
CA SER A 56 21.74 27.19 47.38
C SER A 56 20.74 26.05 47.32
N ILE A 57 21.22 24.81 47.41
CA ILE A 57 20.41 23.59 47.28
C ILE A 57 20.43 22.83 48.61
N ASP A 58 19.25 22.65 49.20
CA ASP A 58 19.03 21.65 50.25
C ASP A 58 18.38 20.41 49.62
N GLN A 59 19.20 19.43 49.28
CA GLN A 59 18.77 18.18 48.68
C GLN A 59 17.88 17.33 49.62
N THR A 60 18.04 17.48 50.94
CA THR A 60 17.29 16.71 51.93
C THR A 60 15.88 17.29 52.06
N ALA A 61 15.76 18.61 52.18
CA ALA A 61 14.48 19.30 52.23
C ALA A 61 13.81 19.45 50.84
N ARG A 62 14.56 19.21 49.76
CA ARG A 62 14.17 19.49 48.36
C ARG A 62 13.78 20.95 48.17
N GLN A 63 14.60 21.84 48.70
CA GLN A 63 14.40 23.28 48.64
C GLN A 63 15.60 23.96 47.98
N ILE A 64 15.30 25.07 47.33
CA ILE A 64 16.31 25.98 46.80
C ILE A 64 16.08 27.39 47.33
N SER A 65 17.16 28.15 47.44
CA SER A 65 17.12 29.58 47.71
C SER A 65 18.27 30.27 47.00
N GLY A 66 18.08 31.51 46.59
CA GLY A 66 19.05 32.14 45.73
C GLY A 66 18.67 33.54 45.27
N ASN A 67 19.48 34.06 44.37
CA ASN A 67 19.16 35.25 43.62
C ASN A 67 19.76 35.17 42.21
N VAL A 68 19.12 35.84 41.27
CA VAL A 68 19.64 36.04 39.92
C VAL A 68 19.85 37.53 39.73
N LEU A 69 21.09 37.93 39.46
CA LEU A 69 21.43 39.27 39.03
C LEU A 69 21.60 39.24 37.50
N ALA A 70 20.69 39.89 36.80
CA ALA A 70 20.74 40.03 35.34
C ALA A 70 21.26 41.41 34.96
N THR A 71 22.16 41.46 33.97
CA THR A 71 22.56 42.68 33.27
C THR A 71 21.77 42.78 31.97
N VAL A 72 21.04 43.87 31.78
CA VAL A 72 20.03 44.01 30.72
C VAL A 72 20.29 45.29 29.92
N LEU A 73 20.20 45.21 28.60
CA LEU A 73 20.16 46.35 27.70
C LEU A 73 18.69 46.72 27.40
N ALA A 74 18.32 47.97 27.66
CA ALA A 74 17.04 48.51 27.20
C ALA A 74 17.16 48.91 25.73
N GLU A 75 16.48 48.22 24.82
CA GLU A 75 16.42 48.55 23.39
C GLU A 75 15.29 49.54 23.06
N GLN A 76 14.38 49.75 24.03
CA GLN A 76 13.32 50.74 24.00
C GLN A 76 13.17 51.39 25.38
N ASN A 77 12.31 52.40 25.50
CA ASN A 77 11.97 52.95 26.82
C ASN A 77 11.15 51.93 27.63
N LEU A 78 11.70 51.44 28.74
CA LEU A 78 11.09 50.39 29.56
C LEU A 78 10.38 50.97 30.79
N SER A 79 9.06 50.73 30.87
CA SER A 79 8.26 50.92 32.09
C SER A 79 8.17 49.65 32.95
N SER A 80 8.51 48.49 32.38
CA SER A 80 8.55 47.22 33.09
C SER A 80 9.34 46.17 32.30
N ILE A 81 9.80 45.12 32.99
CA ILE A 81 10.38 43.92 32.39
C ILE A 81 9.73 42.66 33.01
N PRO A 82 9.37 41.64 32.19
CA PRO A 82 8.85 40.36 32.68
C PRO A 82 9.96 39.31 32.83
N TYR A 83 9.98 38.58 33.96
CA TYR A 83 10.71 37.32 34.10
C TYR A 83 9.77 36.17 34.47
N ASN A 84 10.05 34.98 33.97
CA ASN A 84 9.35 33.76 34.30
C ASN A 84 9.92 33.16 35.59
N LEU A 85 9.05 32.85 36.55
CA LEU A 85 9.38 32.05 37.74
C LEU A 85 8.11 31.35 38.25
N VAL A 86 8.05 30.03 38.17
CA VAL A 86 6.87 29.23 38.50
C VAL A 86 7.08 28.45 39.80
N GLY A 87 6.09 28.46 40.69
CA GLY A 87 6.07 27.62 41.91
C GLY A 87 6.96 28.08 43.07
N LEU A 88 7.82 29.07 42.87
CA LEU A 88 8.76 29.59 43.87
C LEU A 88 8.35 30.98 44.38
N ASN A 89 8.75 31.32 45.60
CA ASN A 89 8.42 32.60 46.22
C ASN A 89 9.50 33.64 45.94
N VAL A 90 9.09 34.84 45.50
CA VAL A 90 9.96 36.01 45.39
C VAL A 90 9.91 36.80 46.69
N SER A 91 11.06 37.08 47.28
CA SER A 91 11.16 37.85 48.54
C SER A 91 11.51 39.31 48.32
N SER A 92 12.29 39.62 47.28
CA SER A 92 12.71 40.98 46.96
C SER A 92 13.15 41.09 45.50
N VAL A 93 13.01 42.28 44.92
CA VAL A 93 13.58 42.65 43.62
C VAL A 93 14.32 43.97 43.76
N LEU A 94 15.54 44.04 43.23
CA LEU A 94 16.34 45.26 43.14
C LEU A 94 16.52 45.66 41.67
N VAL A 95 16.55 46.96 41.39
CA VAL A 95 16.96 47.54 40.10
C VAL A 95 18.11 48.51 40.38
N ASN A 96 19.26 48.30 39.73
CA ASN A 96 20.49 49.06 39.99
C ASN A 96 20.87 49.11 41.49
N GLY A 97 20.64 48.00 42.21
CA GLY A 97 20.90 47.86 43.64
C GLY A 97 19.87 48.54 44.58
N ALA A 98 18.86 49.23 44.04
CA ALA A 98 17.78 49.84 44.82
C ALA A 98 16.52 48.97 44.81
N PRO A 99 15.73 48.88 45.90
CA PRO A 99 14.47 48.15 45.90
C PRO A 99 13.49 48.64 44.83
N ALA A 100 12.90 47.71 44.08
CA ALA A 100 11.92 47.98 43.04
C ALA A 100 10.57 47.32 43.37
N SER A 101 9.48 47.97 42.98
CA SER A 101 8.14 47.37 43.06
C SER A 101 7.98 46.32 41.96
N TYR A 102 7.36 45.19 42.29
CA TYR A 102 7.07 44.12 41.35
C TYR A 102 5.73 43.46 41.67
N THR A 103 5.19 42.74 40.70
CA THR A 103 4.12 41.74 40.92
C THR A 103 4.65 40.37 40.55
N HIS A 104 4.11 39.32 41.18
CA HIS A 104 4.36 37.93 40.79
C HIS A 104 3.02 37.22 40.69
N THR A 105 2.58 36.94 39.47
CA THR A 105 1.25 36.38 39.21
C THR A 105 1.32 35.45 38.02
N ASN A 106 0.67 34.28 38.13
CA ASN A 106 0.65 33.25 37.09
C ASN A 106 2.05 32.86 36.57
N GLY A 107 3.05 32.85 37.46
CA GLY A 107 4.42 32.48 37.10
C GLY A 107 5.24 33.59 36.42
N ILE A 108 4.72 34.82 36.32
CA ILE A 108 5.44 35.97 35.74
C ILE A 108 5.71 37.01 36.82
N ILE A 109 6.97 37.41 36.94
CA ILE A 109 7.45 38.53 37.73
C ILE A 109 7.46 39.76 36.82
N THR A 110 6.58 40.73 37.07
CA THR A 110 6.62 42.03 36.37
C THR A 110 7.34 43.04 37.24
N ILE A 111 8.55 43.44 36.84
CA ILE A 111 9.38 44.40 37.57
C ILE A 111 9.10 45.78 36.98
N ASN A 112 8.67 46.74 37.80
CA ASN A 112 8.43 48.10 37.32
C ASN A 112 9.76 48.84 37.11
N LEU A 113 9.88 49.50 35.97
CA LEU A 113 11.08 50.19 35.51
C LEU A 113 10.78 51.64 35.10
N ASN A 114 11.85 52.42 34.98
CA ASN A 114 11.86 53.72 34.31
C ASN A 114 13.23 53.88 33.67
N ILE A 115 13.52 53.01 32.70
CA ILE A 115 14.82 52.92 32.03
C ILE A 115 14.67 53.42 30.59
N PRO A 116 15.37 54.50 30.19
CA PRO A 116 15.38 54.95 28.81
C PRO A 116 16.05 53.94 27.86
N GLU A 117 15.66 54.00 26.59
CA GLU A 117 16.32 53.30 25.49
C GLU A 117 17.84 53.55 25.47
N GLY A 118 18.60 52.50 25.14
CA GLY A 118 20.06 52.48 25.04
C GLY A 118 20.80 52.38 26.38
N GLN A 119 20.09 52.28 27.51
CA GLN A 119 20.74 52.12 28.81
C GLN A 119 20.90 50.66 29.21
N THR A 120 22.10 50.31 29.68
CA THR A 120 22.35 49.07 30.41
C THR A 120 22.05 49.27 31.89
N PHE A 121 21.32 48.33 32.48
CA PHE A 121 20.93 48.34 33.89
C PHE A 121 20.99 46.93 34.49
N THR A 122 20.82 46.80 35.80
CA THR A 122 20.74 45.50 36.46
C THR A 122 19.41 45.28 37.15
N THR A 123 18.94 44.05 37.12
CA THR A 123 17.83 43.55 37.95
C THR A 123 18.32 42.42 38.82
N GLN A 124 17.93 42.38 40.09
CA GLN A 124 18.26 41.27 40.99
C GLN A 124 17.02 40.72 41.65
N VAL A 125 16.70 39.44 41.42
CA VAL A 125 15.52 38.78 41.95
C VAL A 125 15.93 37.76 43.02
N PHE A 126 15.44 37.92 44.25
CA PHE A 126 15.69 37.02 45.37
C PHE A 126 14.52 36.05 45.56
N TYR A 127 14.79 34.75 45.55
CA TYR A 127 13.76 33.73 45.52
C TYR A 127 14.09 32.50 46.37
N SER A 128 13.06 31.74 46.75
CA SER A 128 13.20 30.50 47.50
C SER A 128 11.95 29.62 47.42
N GLY A 129 12.10 28.33 47.69
CA GLY A 129 10.98 27.39 47.80
C GLY A 129 11.36 25.98 47.36
N ALA A 130 10.36 25.11 47.24
CA ALA A 130 10.51 23.81 46.61
C ALA A 130 10.14 23.95 45.12
N PRO A 131 11.07 23.72 44.18
CA PRO A 131 10.74 23.79 42.77
C PRO A 131 9.75 22.69 42.40
N ILE A 132 8.89 22.99 41.42
CA ILE A 132 7.97 22.02 40.84
C ILE A 132 8.44 21.68 39.42
N LEU A 133 8.01 20.55 38.88
CA LEU A 133 8.27 20.22 37.48
C LEU A 133 7.22 20.88 36.57
N SER A 134 7.55 21.00 35.29
CA SER A 134 6.62 21.39 34.25
C SER A 134 5.48 20.37 34.11
N GLY A 135 4.43 20.76 33.40
CA GLY A 135 3.30 19.88 33.13
C GLY A 135 3.66 18.75 32.14
N PRO A 136 2.72 17.81 31.91
CA PRO A 136 2.86 16.84 30.83
C PRO A 136 2.92 17.53 29.46
N PRO A 137 3.59 16.93 28.46
CA PRO A 137 4.17 15.57 28.50
C PRO A 137 5.55 15.50 29.17
N TYR A 138 6.26 16.62 29.31
CA TYR A 138 7.70 16.60 29.61
C TYR A 138 8.03 16.37 31.10
N ASN A 139 7.32 17.01 32.04
CA ASN A 139 7.63 16.85 33.46
C ASN A 139 9.11 17.13 33.79
N VAL A 140 9.63 18.25 33.27
CA VAL A 140 11.03 18.69 33.37
C VAL A 140 11.19 19.86 34.34
N GLY A 141 12.42 20.21 34.71
CA GLY A 141 12.75 21.24 35.69
C GLY A 141 13.93 20.80 36.56
N MET A 142 13.93 21.18 37.84
CA MET A 142 14.92 20.72 38.80
C MET A 142 14.47 19.44 39.51
N ILE A 143 15.19 18.35 39.27
CA ILE A 143 14.84 16.99 39.67
C ILE A 143 15.70 16.57 40.87
N PHE A 144 15.03 16.19 41.96
CA PHE A 144 15.67 15.65 43.17
C PHE A 144 15.53 14.13 43.21
N SER A 145 16.64 13.42 43.08
CA SER A 145 16.71 11.96 43.24
C SER A 145 17.44 11.56 44.53
N SER A 146 17.64 10.26 44.77
CA SER A 146 18.30 9.77 45.98
C SER A 146 19.79 10.11 46.05
N ASN A 147 20.46 10.23 44.90
CA ASN A 147 21.91 10.42 44.81
C ASN A 147 22.33 11.51 43.81
N THR A 148 21.38 12.18 43.16
CA THR A 148 21.64 13.35 42.32
C THR A 148 20.59 14.43 42.48
N VAL A 149 20.99 15.67 42.25
CA VAL A 149 20.08 16.77 41.92
C VAL A 149 20.50 17.30 40.56
N PHE A 150 19.59 17.35 39.61
CA PHE A 150 19.94 17.79 38.24
C PHE A 150 18.81 18.57 37.60
N THR A 151 19.14 19.39 36.62
CA THR A 151 18.18 20.19 35.85
C THR A 151 18.00 19.60 34.44
N ILE A 152 16.77 19.66 33.95
CA ILE A 152 16.41 19.52 32.54
C ILE A 152 15.47 20.68 32.26
N SER A 153 15.84 21.57 31.37
CA SER A 153 15.12 22.83 31.16
C SER A 153 14.46 22.93 29.78
N ASP A 154 14.62 21.94 28.91
CA ASP A 154 14.03 21.93 27.57
C ASP A 154 12.59 21.36 27.60
N PRO A 155 11.57 22.02 27.00
CA PRO A 155 11.65 23.21 26.14
C PRO A 155 11.75 24.57 26.85
N ASP A 156 11.05 24.75 27.98
CA ASP A 156 10.89 26.06 28.63
C ASP A 156 10.82 25.96 30.16
N ALA A 157 11.66 25.10 30.73
CA ALA A 157 11.63 24.72 32.14
C ALA A 157 12.67 25.42 33.02
N GLY A 158 13.46 26.37 32.49
CA GLY A 158 14.35 27.22 33.28
C GLY A 158 13.58 27.97 34.36
N ARG A 159 12.41 28.51 33.97
CA ARG A 159 11.45 29.20 34.85
C ARG A 159 10.98 28.43 36.08
N PHE A 160 11.18 27.12 36.16
CA PHE A 160 10.75 26.32 37.32
C PHE A 160 11.77 26.25 38.45
N TRP A 161 12.99 26.74 38.23
CA TRP A 161 14.05 26.70 39.24
C TRP A 161 14.90 27.97 39.37
N TRP A 162 14.80 28.91 38.43
CA TRP A 162 15.40 30.24 38.55
C TRP A 162 14.61 31.29 37.76
N PRO A 163 14.61 32.56 38.20
CA PRO A 163 13.96 33.65 37.47
C PRO A 163 14.79 34.05 36.25
N CYS A 164 14.18 33.98 35.06
CA CYS A 164 14.80 34.31 33.78
C CYS A 164 13.77 34.84 32.78
N TYR A 165 14.22 35.45 31.69
CA TYR A 165 13.39 35.64 30.50
C TYR A 165 13.51 34.37 29.66
N ASP A 166 12.55 33.45 29.81
CA ASP A 166 12.73 32.04 29.44
C ASP A 166 12.29 31.76 28.00
N HIS A 167 13.07 32.29 27.06
CA HIS A 167 12.82 32.23 25.63
C HIS A 167 14.11 31.88 24.85
N PRO A 168 14.05 30.98 23.85
CA PRO A 168 15.24 30.47 23.18
C PRO A 168 16.06 31.51 22.40
N TRP A 169 15.43 32.61 22.01
CA TRP A 169 16.08 33.70 21.28
C TRP A 169 16.84 34.71 22.15
N ASP A 170 16.60 34.75 23.47
CA ASP A 170 17.30 35.68 24.38
C ASP A 170 18.54 34.98 24.98
N LYS A 171 19.61 34.89 24.18
CA LYS A 171 20.87 34.28 24.63
C LYS A 171 21.64 35.21 25.56
N ALA A 172 22.08 34.68 26.69
CA ALA A 172 22.85 35.42 27.67
C ALA A 172 24.10 34.64 28.09
N THR A 173 25.15 35.35 28.50
CA THR A 173 26.28 34.70 29.20
C THR A 173 25.87 34.38 30.64
N VAL A 174 26.42 33.30 31.22
CA VAL A 174 25.97 32.80 32.54
C VAL A 174 27.13 32.47 33.47
N ASN A 175 27.09 33.04 34.68
CA ASN A 175 27.86 32.62 35.84
C ASN A 175 26.98 31.85 36.82
N LEU A 176 27.47 30.72 37.32
CA LEU A 176 26.75 29.87 38.27
C LEU A 176 27.54 29.71 39.57
N ASN A 177 26.94 30.16 40.67
CA ASN A 177 27.45 30.06 42.02
C ASN A 177 26.56 29.10 42.82
N VAL A 178 26.94 27.82 42.85
CA VAL A 178 26.11 26.75 43.43
C VAL A 178 26.65 26.32 44.78
N THR A 179 25.85 26.47 45.83
CA THR A 179 26.13 25.99 47.19
C THR A 179 25.36 24.70 47.49
N LEU A 180 26.06 23.62 47.81
CA LEU A 180 25.45 22.40 48.36
C LEU A 180 26.36 21.71 49.38
N ARG A 181 25.90 20.63 50.03
CA ARG A 181 26.73 19.71 50.81
C ARG A 181 28.12 19.44 50.18
N ASN A 182 29.18 19.54 50.99
CA ASN A 182 30.57 19.55 50.50
C ASN A 182 31.14 18.18 50.10
N ASP A 183 30.44 17.08 50.36
CA ASP A 183 30.80 15.73 49.93
C ASP A 183 30.26 15.37 48.53
N TRP A 184 29.51 16.27 47.88
CA TRP A 184 29.08 16.16 46.49
C TRP A 184 29.82 17.16 45.61
N LYS A 185 29.87 16.85 44.31
CA LYS A 185 30.42 17.73 43.28
C LYS A 185 29.31 18.34 42.45
N VAL A 186 29.54 19.57 41.97
CA VAL A 186 28.68 20.29 41.04
C VAL A 186 29.33 20.29 39.67
N ALA A 187 28.63 19.81 38.65
CA ALA A 187 28.96 20.02 37.24
C ALA A 187 27.95 21.01 36.62
N SER A 188 28.45 21.86 35.72
CA SER A 188 27.68 22.92 35.09
C SER A 188 28.38 23.41 33.82
N ASN A 189 27.78 24.36 33.12
CA ASN A 189 28.30 25.00 31.92
C ASN A 189 29.61 25.77 32.20
N GLY A 190 30.43 25.96 31.16
CA GLY A 190 31.63 26.79 31.19
C GLY A 190 32.76 26.28 32.07
N THR A 191 33.76 27.10 32.40
CA THR A 191 34.94 26.66 33.17
C THR A 191 34.76 26.79 34.68
N ARG A 192 35.23 25.78 35.45
CA ARG A 192 35.20 25.81 36.91
C ARG A 192 36.27 26.76 37.43
N GLN A 193 35.86 27.83 38.09
CA GLN A 193 36.76 28.86 38.62
C GLN A 193 37.27 28.49 40.01
N SER A 194 36.37 28.07 40.91
CA SER A 194 36.74 27.73 42.29
C SER A 194 35.73 26.81 42.97
N ILE A 195 36.20 26.11 44.00
CA ILE A 195 35.37 25.44 45.01
C ILE A 195 35.78 26.00 46.37
N THR A 196 34.83 26.53 47.13
CA THR A 196 35.08 27.13 48.45
C THR A 196 34.28 26.38 49.51
N ASP A 197 34.95 25.76 50.47
CA ASP A 197 34.31 25.19 51.67
C ASP A 197 33.82 26.33 52.58
N ASN A 198 32.54 26.31 52.91
CA ASN A 198 31.90 27.34 53.72
C ASN A 198 32.04 27.09 55.24
N GLY A 199 32.68 25.98 55.65
CA GLY A 199 32.94 25.64 57.05
C GLY A 199 31.70 25.17 57.84
N ASN A 200 30.56 25.01 57.17
CA ASN A 200 29.28 24.59 57.74
C ASN A 200 28.76 23.27 57.15
N GLY A 201 29.63 22.50 56.48
CA GLY A 201 29.27 21.26 55.78
C GLY A 201 28.76 21.47 54.35
N THR A 202 28.79 22.71 53.83
CA THR A 202 28.50 23.03 52.43
C THR A 202 29.73 23.60 51.73
N ALA A 203 29.77 23.51 50.40
CA ALA A 203 30.76 24.16 49.55
C ALA A 203 30.07 24.90 48.40
N THR A 204 30.66 26.02 48.00
CA THR A 204 30.23 26.82 46.86
C THR A 204 31.13 26.54 45.68
N THR A 205 30.57 26.07 44.57
CA THR A 205 31.28 25.89 43.29
C THR A 205 30.91 27.01 42.34
N ILE A 206 31.92 27.66 41.75
CA ILE A 206 31.75 28.78 40.82
C ILE A 206 32.13 28.30 39.41
N TRP A 207 31.19 28.48 38.49
CA TRP A 207 31.33 28.20 37.06
C TRP A 207 31.13 29.49 36.26
N HIS A 208 31.94 29.67 35.22
CA HIS A 208 31.90 30.83 34.33
C HIS A 208 31.80 30.35 32.88
N SER A 209 30.73 30.76 32.19
CA SER A 209 30.54 30.49 30.77
C SER A 209 30.82 31.75 29.97
N ALA A 210 31.77 31.66 29.05
CA ALA A 210 32.21 32.82 28.27
C ALA A 210 31.27 33.16 27.10
N ASP A 211 30.59 32.14 26.57
CA ASP A 211 29.74 32.26 25.39
C ASP A 211 28.25 32.36 25.77
N PRO A 212 27.45 33.16 25.06
CA PRO A 212 26.01 33.24 25.26
C PRO A 212 25.33 31.88 25.08
N MET A 213 24.29 31.63 25.88
CA MET A 213 23.45 30.43 25.77
C MET A 213 21.99 30.77 26.01
N THR A 214 21.09 29.97 25.42
CA THR A 214 19.67 30.00 25.73
C THR A 214 19.40 29.42 27.12
N THR A 215 18.33 29.88 27.77
CA THR A 215 17.97 29.51 29.15
C THR A 215 17.78 28.02 29.36
N TYR A 216 17.31 27.27 28.36
CA TYR A 216 17.10 25.83 28.49
C TYR A 216 18.41 25.02 28.52
N LEU A 217 19.53 25.60 28.03
CA LEU A 217 20.85 24.96 28.04
C LEU A 217 21.61 25.16 29.35
N VAL A 218 21.12 26.04 30.24
CA VAL A 218 21.69 26.26 31.57
C VAL A 218 21.46 25.03 32.43
N CYS A 219 22.55 24.45 32.96
CA CYS A 219 22.51 23.21 33.71
C CYS A 219 23.19 23.28 35.07
N VAL A 220 22.63 22.56 36.03
CA VAL A 220 23.26 22.25 37.31
C VAL A 220 23.05 20.78 37.58
N THR A 221 24.14 20.01 37.70
CA THR A 221 24.10 18.61 38.11
C THR A 221 24.99 18.39 39.33
N CYS A 222 24.43 17.77 40.36
CA CYS A 222 25.06 17.59 41.65
C CYS A 222 24.99 16.12 42.04
N GLY A 223 26.11 15.54 42.47
CA GLY A 223 26.16 14.14 42.88
C GLY A 223 27.51 13.74 43.50
N PRO A 224 27.62 12.51 44.05
CA PRO A 224 28.87 11.96 44.56
C PRO A 224 29.78 11.51 43.41
N TYR A 225 30.15 12.45 42.54
CA TYR A 225 30.85 12.18 41.29
C TYR A 225 32.34 11.88 41.48
N VAL A 226 32.84 10.97 40.63
CA VAL A 226 34.25 10.88 40.28
C VAL A 226 34.45 11.67 38.99
N GLU A 227 35.56 12.40 38.92
CA GLU A 227 35.92 13.15 37.71
C GLU A 227 37.05 12.45 36.97
N PHE A 228 36.98 12.46 35.64
CA PHE A 228 38.15 12.22 34.80
C PHE A 228 38.18 13.21 33.64
N GLN A 229 39.38 13.49 33.15
CA GLN A 229 39.62 14.46 32.10
C GLN A 229 40.04 13.73 30.83
N GLN A 230 39.61 14.24 29.70
CA GLN A 230 40.14 13.92 28.37
C GLN A 230 40.49 15.24 27.66
N HIS A 231 41.06 15.14 26.46
CA HIS A 231 41.48 16.30 25.69
C HIS A 231 41.40 15.97 24.20
N ALA A 232 40.76 16.84 23.41
CA ALA A 232 40.71 16.75 21.96
C ALA A 232 41.99 17.39 21.38
N PRO A 233 42.91 16.60 20.80
CA PRO A 233 44.26 17.06 20.51
C PRO A 233 44.34 18.04 19.33
N VAL A 234 43.46 17.96 18.32
CA VAL A 234 43.53 18.86 17.16
C VAL A 234 42.89 20.21 17.49
N GLN A 235 41.74 20.20 18.14
CA GLN A 235 41.03 21.43 18.53
C GLN A 235 41.54 22.06 19.84
N ASP A 236 42.40 21.36 20.59
CA ASP A 236 42.89 21.77 21.91
C ASP A 236 41.77 22.01 22.95
N VAL A 237 40.72 21.17 22.92
CA VAL A 237 39.54 21.32 23.78
C VAL A 237 39.65 20.42 25.02
N PRO A 238 39.60 20.97 26.25
CA PRO A 238 39.51 20.16 27.46
C PRO A 238 38.13 19.50 27.59
N ILE A 239 38.10 18.24 28.01
CA ILE A 239 36.87 17.46 28.21
C ILE A 239 36.77 17.02 29.66
N GLN A 240 35.74 17.46 30.36
CA GLN A 240 35.53 17.15 31.77
C GLN A 240 34.32 16.25 32.00
N ASN A 241 34.55 15.04 32.52
CA ASN A 241 33.49 14.06 32.75
C ASN A 241 33.22 13.86 34.24
N PHE A 242 31.94 13.90 34.63
CA PHE A 242 31.42 13.68 35.97
C PHE A 242 30.56 12.41 35.98
N VAL A 243 31.06 11.35 36.60
CA VAL A 243 30.43 10.02 36.55
C VAL A 243 30.26 9.42 37.93
N MET A 244 29.32 8.51 38.06
CA MET A 244 29.13 7.80 39.33
C MET A 244 30.32 6.89 39.61
N GLN A 245 30.69 6.75 40.89
CA GLN A 245 31.83 5.93 41.32
C GLN A 245 31.77 4.48 40.81
N ASN A 246 30.56 3.89 40.76
CA ASN A 246 30.34 2.53 40.26
C ASN A 246 30.35 2.42 38.72
N GLN A 247 30.29 3.54 38.00
CA GLN A 247 30.29 3.60 36.53
C GLN A 247 31.60 4.11 35.96
N PHE A 248 32.56 4.51 36.79
CA PHE A 248 33.82 5.10 36.37
C PHE A 248 34.54 4.30 35.27
N ASN A 249 34.79 3.00 35.51
CA ASN A 249 35.49 2.15 34.53
C ASN A 249 34.70 2.01 33.21
N ASN A 250 33.37 1.92 33.29
CA ASN A 250 32.51 1.81 32.12
C ASN A 250 32.54 3.10 31.30
N ALA A 251 32.45 4.26 31.96
CA ALA A 251 32.51 5.56 31.30
C ALA A 251 33.83 5.80 30.56
N GLN A 252 34.95 5.30 31.10
CA GLN A 252 36.23 5.38 30.41
C GLN A 252 36.24 4.60 29.09
N VAL A 253 35.46 3.52 28.98
CA VAL A 253 35.29 2.76 27.74
C VAL A 253 34.33 3.47 26.81
N ASP A 254 33.15 3.85 27.29
CA ASP A 254 32.08 4.40 26.44
C ASP A 254 32.43 5.80 25.90
N LEU A 255 33.16 6.62 26.65
CA LEU A 255 33.55 7.98 26.26
C LEU A 255 34.96 8.04 25.63
N ALA A 256 35.61 6.89 25.40
CA ALA A 256 37.00 6.84 24.92
C ALA A 256 37.22 7.57 23.58
N ARG A 257 36.22 7.54 22.69
CA ARG A 257 36.28 8.14 21.35
C ARG A 257 35.85 9.60 21.28
N MET A 258 35.40 10.19 22.39
CA MET A 258 34.96 11.59 22.42
C MET A 258 36.00 12.58 21.84
N PRO A 259 37.30 12.51 22.19
CA PRO A 259 38.30 13.40 21.61
C PRO A 259 38.35 13.35 20.07
N LEU A 260 38.28 12.15 19.50
CA LEU A 260 38.32 11.93 18.05
C LEU A 260 37.05 12.46 17.38
N MET A 261 35.91 12.32 18.05
CA MET A 261 34.62 12.78 17.55
C MET A 261 34.56 14.31 17.48
N ILE A 262 35.06 15.01 18.51
CA ILE A 262 35.21 16.48 18.50
C ILE A 262 36.07 16.92 17.33
N ASP A 263 37.25 16.32 17.15
CA ASP A 263 38.16 16.67 16.07
C ASP A 263 37.51 16.43 14.69
N TYR A 264 36.81 15.31 14.51
CA TYR A 264 36.18 14.96 13.24
C TYR A 264 34.97 15.84 12.89
N PHE A 265 34.07 16.11 13.84
CA PHE A 265 32.97 17.04 13.59
C PHE A 265 33.48 18.46 13.35
N SER A 266 34.60 18.85 13.97
CA SER A 266 35.21 20.14 13.69
C SER A 266 35.74 20.28 12.26
N GLU A 267 36.24 19.18 11.67
CA GLU A 267 36.66 19.14 10.26
C GLU A 267 35.47 19.36 9.30
N LEU A 268 34.27 18.91 9.69
CA LEU A 268 33.08 18.94 8.84
C LEU A 268 32.24 20.19 9.02
N PHE A 269 32.08 20.67 10.26
CA PHE A 269 31.15 21.74 10.62
C PHE A 269 31.85 23.07 10.88
N GLY A 270 33.16 23.06 11.14
CA GLY A 270 33.93 24.22 11.58
C GLY A 270 34.45 24.04 13.01
N PRO A 271 35.36 24.91 13.50
CA PRO A 271 36.01 24.75 14.80
C PRO A 271 35.02 24.54 15.95
N TYR A 272 35.41 23.75 16.95
CA TYR A 272 34.58 23.57 18.14
C TYR A 272 34.28 24.94 18.80
N PRO A 273 33.00 25.29 19.07
CA PRO A 273 32.63 26.67 19.38
C PRO A 273 32.96 27.17 20.78
N PHE A 274 33.22 26.28 21.74
CA PHE A 274 33.25 26.64 23.17
C PHE A 274 34.59 26.35 23.86
N GLU A 275 34.76 26.87 25.08
CA GLU A 275 35.99 26.78 25.87
C GLU A 275 36.25 25.39 26.48
N LYS A 276 35.21 24.56 26.58
CA LYS A 276 35.32 23.15 27.02
C LYS A 276 34.20 22.30 26.42
N TYR A 277 34.36 20.98 26.53
CA TYR A 277 33.25 20.03 26.50
C TYR A 277 33.20 19.22 27.80
N GLY A 278 32.12 18.50 28.04
CA GLY A 278 31.99 17.68 29.23
C GLY A 278 30.71 16.87 29.27
N ASN A 279 30.69 15.90 30.17
CA ASN A 279 29.52 15.06 30.40
C ASN A 279 29.24 14.96 31.90
N SER A 280 27.97 14.94 32.28
CA SER A 280 27.54 14.61 33.65
C SER A 280 26.50 13.50 33.64
N VAL A 281 26.68 12.48 34.48
CA VAL A 281 25.82 11.30 34.49
C VAL A 281 24.77 11.41 35.58
N VAL A 282 23.50 11.23 35.23
CA VAL A 282 22.38 11.32 36.19
C VAL A 282 21.41 10.16 36.01
N SER A 283 20.56 9.91 37.01
CA SER A 283 19.46 8.97 36.85
C SER A 283 18.31 9.63 36.08
N MET A 284 18.42 9.74 34.76
CA MET A 284 17.41 10.34 33.89
C MET A 284 16.36 9.31 33.44
N SER A 285 15.09 9.70 33.46
CA SER A 285 13.97 8.91 32.91
C SER A 285 13.12 9.67 31.88
N THR A 286 13.27 10.99 31.79
CA THR A 286 12.45 11.85 30.94
C THR A 286 12.94 11.82 29.49
N PHE A 287 14.25 12.01 29.30
CA PHE A 287 14.95 11.87 28.03
C PHE A 287 16.07 10.83 28.18
N GLY A 288 16.80 10.58 27.09
CA GLY A 288 18.01 9.77 27.16
C GLY A 288 19.25 10.56 27.57
N ALA A 289 19.41 11.73 26.96
CA ALA A 289 20.42 12.71 27.29
C ALA A 289 19.86 14.12 27.03
N MET A 290 20.68 15.14 27.31
CA MET A 290 20.34 16.55 27.11
C MET A 290 21.63 17.32 26.82
N GLU A 291 21.62 18.11 25.76
CA GLU A 291 22.76 18.70 25.07
C GLU A 291 23.33 19.97 25.72
N HIS A 292 23.02 20.21 27.01
CA HIS A 292 23.40 21.41 27.74
C HIS A 292 24.81 21.92 27.36
N GLN A 293 24.88 23.19 26.96
CA GLN A 293 26.09 23.80 26.38
C GLN A 293 27.33 23.54 27.23
N THR A 294 28.36 22.93 26.65
CA THR A 294 29.64 22.52 27.29
C THR A 294 29.56 21.43 28.38
N MET A 295 28.38 20.91 28.73
CA MET A 295 28.20 19.92 29.80
C MET A 295 26.96 19.03 29.57
N THR A 296 27.04 18.16 28.57
CA THR A 296 25.99 17.20 28.24
C THR A 296 25.57 16.37 29.45
N THR A 297 24.27 16.25 29.69
CA THR A 297 23.73 15.41 30.77
C THR A 297 23.32 14.06 30.20
N LEU A 298 23.99 12.99 30.60
CA LEU A 298 23.73 11.63 30.14
C LEU A 298 22.91 10.84 31.18
N GLY A 299 21.88 10.12 30.72
CA GLY A 299 21.22 9.11 31.52
C GLY A 299 22.20 8.00 31.92
N SER A 300 22.18 7.56 33.18
CA SER A 300 23.11 6.56 33.70
C SER A 300 23.05 5.23 32.95
N TYR A 301 21.95 4.92 32.28
CA TYR A 301 21.80 3.71 31.48
C TYR A 301 22.65 3.72 30.19
N ILE A 302 23.10 4.90 29.73
CA ILE A 302 23.99 5.07 28.57
C ILE A 302 25.38 4.48 28.87
N ILE A 303 25.82 4.55 30.13
CA ILE A 303 27.14 4.09 30.57
C ILE A 303 27.12 2.59 30.89
N THR A 304 27.40 1.78 29.88
CA THR A 304 27.35 0.31 29.87
C THR A 304 28.71 -0.37 29.90
N GLY A 305 29.78 0.32 29.46
CA GLY A 305 31.15 -0.19 29.42
C GLY A 305 31.49 -1.02 28.19
N ASN A 306 30.76 -0.84 27.10
CA ASN A 306 30.90 -1.62 25.87
C ASN A 306 30.61 -0.82 24.58
N GLY A 307 30.41 0.50 24.68
CA GLY A 307 30.18 1.39 23.54
C GLY A 307 28.78 1.32 22.91
N THR A 308 27.81 0.62 23.53
CA THR A 308 26.47 0.42 22.93
C THR A 308 25.72 1.71 22.60
N HIS A 309 25.99 2.80 23.31
CA HIS A 309 25.30 4.08 23.14
C HIS A 309 26.21 5.19 22.57
N GLU A 310 27.30 4.83 21.88
CA GLU A 310 28.24 5.79 21.27
C GLU A 310 27.55 6.72 20.27
N ILE A 311 26.50 6.25 19.60
CA ILE A 311 25.68 7.06 18.68
C ILE A 311 24.94 8.18 19.41
N THR A 312 24.35 7.92 20.57
CA THR A 312 23.73 8.97 21.40
C THR A 312 24.78 9.99 21.81
N VAL A 313 25.99 9.56 22.15
CA VAL A 313 27.09 10.48 22.47
C VAL A 313 27.45 11.38 21.27
N ALA A 314 27.40 10.85 20.05
CA ALA A 314 27.60 11.63 18.82
C ALA A 314 26.49 12.65 18.58
N HIS A 315 25.24 12.26 18.82
CA HIS A 315 24.08 13.13 18.77
C HIS A 315 24.26 14.34 19.69
N GLU A 316 24.49 14.09 20.99
CA GLU A 316 24.66 15.16 21.99
C GLU A 316 25.84 16.09 21.71
N LEU A 317 26.93 15.55 21.16
CA LEU A 317 28.09 16.35 20.81
C LEU A 317 27.81 17.25 19.59
N ALA A 318 27.08 16.75 18.60
CA ALA A 318 26.75 17.54 17.40
C ALA A 318 25.95 18.80 17.74
N HIS A 319 25.12 18.74 18.78
CA HIS A 319 24.38 19.90 19.27
C HIS A 319 25.24 21.09 19.69
N GLN A 320 26.52 20.87 20.03
CA GLN A 320 27.42 21.98 20.36
C GLN A 320 27.56 22.95 19.18
N TRP A 321 27.49 22.47 17.93
CA TRP A 321 27.42 23.33 16.73
C TRP A 321 25.97 23.74 16.40
N TYR A 322 25.05 22.77 16.34
CA TYR A 322 23.68 22.96 15.86
C TYR A 322 22.66 22.65 16.96
N GLY A 323 22.09 23.68 17.57
CA GLY A 323 21.26 23.61 18.78
C GLY A 323 21.79 24.55 19.86
N ASN A 324 23.11 24.63 20.03
CA ASN A 324 23.74 25.48 21.04
C ASN A 324 24.37 26.74 20.43
N ALA A 325 25.46 26.58 19.66
CA ALA A 325 26.15 27.70 19.03
C ALA A 325 25.25 28.40 18.00
N VAL A 326 24.69 27.63 17.08
CA VAL A 326 23.61 28.06 16.18
C VAL A 326 22.32 27.42 16.66
N SER A 327 21.45 28.17 17.34
CA SER A 327 20.18 27.66 17.87
C SER A 327 19.00 28.19 17.07
N PHE A 328 17.84 27.55 17.17
CA PHE A 328 16.63 28.06 16.52
C PHE A 328 16.09 29.32 17.23
N LEU A 329 15.34 30.15 16.48
CA LEU A 329 14.67 31.33 17.04
C LEU A 329 13.57 30.91 18.03
N ASP A 330 12.68 30.01 17.62
CA ASP A 330 11.67 29.41 18.50
C ASP A 330 11.42 27.94 18.13
N PHE A 331 10.57 27.26 18.90
CA PHE A 331 10.33 25.83 18.73
C PHE A 331 9.59 25.46 17.43
N SER A 332 9.10 26.43 16.63
CA SER A 332 8.61 26.12 15.29
C SER A 332 9.74 25.62 14.37
N ASP A 333 11.00 25.95 14.70
CA ASP A 333 12.22 25.58 13.99
C ASP A 333 13.06 24.51 14.71
N VAL A 334 12.51 23.83 15.73
CA VAL A 334 13.23 22.85 16.58
C VAL A 334 13.98 21.78 15.79
N TRP A 335 13.50 21.42 14.60
CA TRP A 335 14.16 20.45 13.72
C TRP A 335 15.57 20.89 13.29
N LEU A 336 15.89 22.19 13.26
CA LEU A 336 17.25 22.66 12.93
C LEU A 336 18.29 22.25 13.99
N SER A 337 17.84 21.92 15.21
CA SER A 337 18.66 21.28 16.25
C SER A 337 18.66 19.77 16.05
N GLU A 338 17.49 19.14 16.21
CA GLU A 338 17.36 17.69 16.31
C GLU A 338 17.78 16.96 15.02
N ALA A 339 17.43 17.50 13.85
CA ALA A 339 17.76 16.86 12.57
C ALA A 339 19.26 16.86 12.30
N PHE A 340 19.97 17.93 12.69
CA PHE A 340 21.41 18.03 12.49
C PHE A 340 22.16 17.09 13.42
N ALA A 341 21.73 17.01 14.68
CA ALA A 341 22.27 16.05 15.65
C ALA A 341 22.02 14.61 15.22
N THR A 342 20.78 14.27 14.84
CA THR A 342 20.45 12.96 14.28
C THR A 342 21.26 12.68 13.04
N TYR A 343 21.34 13.59 12.07
CA TYR A 343 22.09 13.32 10.82
C TYR A 343 23.58 13.08 11.07
N SER A 344 24.16 13.72 12.09
CA SER A 344 25.54 13.53 12.53
C SER A 344 25.84 12.11 13.03
N GLU A 345 24.83 11.37 13.49
CA GLU A 345 24.96 9.95 13.82
C GLU A 345 25.39 9.13 12.59
N SER A 346 24.71 9.31 11.44
CA SER A 346 25.05 8.60 10.20
C SER A 346 26.45 8.97 9.70
N ILE A 347 26.86 10.23 9.89
CA ILE A 347 28.21 10.72 9.57
C ILE A 347 29.26 10.04 10.47
N TRP A 348 28.96 9.85 11.76
CA TRP A 348 29.84 9.13 12.67
C TRP A 348 29.92 7.63 12.36
N VAL A 349 28.80 7.01 11.99
CA VAL A 349 28.80 5.62 11.51
C VAL A 349 29.66 5.47 10.26
N ASP A 350 29.57 6.38 9.29
CA ASP A 350 30.44 6.37 8.10
C ASP A 350 31.92 6.44 8.49
N LYS A 351 32.26 7.33 9.45
CA LYS A 351 33.64 7.48 9.92
C LYS A 351 34.21 6.23 10.58
N THR A 352 33.41 5.53 11.37
CA THR A 352 33.87 4.43 12.24
C THR A 352 33.67 3.04 11.63
N GLU A 353 32.64 2.87 10.80
CA GLU A 353 32.21 1.58 10.24
C GLU A 353 32.14 1.59 8.70
N GLY A 354 32.15 2.77 8.07
CA GLY A 354 32.19 2.94 6.62
C GLY A 354 30.83 3.19 5.96
N TRP A 355 30.87 3.66 4.71
CA TRP A 355 29.70 4.15 3.97
C TRP A 355 28.51 3.18 3.92
N GLN A 356 28.76 1.87 3.73
CA GLN A 356 27.66 0.90 3.68
C GLN A 356 26.93 0.80 5.02
N ALA A 357 27.65 0.83 6.15
CA ALA A 357 27.05 0.82 7.47
C ALA A 357 26.22 2.10 7.71
N ALA A 358 26.70 3.26 7.21
CA ALA A 358 25.93 4.50 7.27
C ALA A 358 24.63 4.43 6.43
N CYS A 359 24.67 3.82 5.24
CA CYS A 359 23.47 3.59 4.42
C CYS A 359 22.47 2.67 5.13
N ASP A 360 22.97 1.59 5.74
CA ASP A 360 22.15 0.64 6.49
C ASP A 360 21.53 1.34 7.71
N TYR A 361 22.30 2.20 8.40
CA TYR A 361 21.83 3.02 9.52
C TYR A 361 20.73 4.00 9.12
N VAL A 362 20.92 4.78 8.03
CA VAL A 362 19.86 5.66 7.48
C VAL A 362 18.60 4.86 7.16
N THR A 363 18.78 3.67 6.57
CA THR A 363 17.65 2.81 6.20
C THR A 363 16.89 2.33 7.44
N SER A 364 17.58 1.77 8.43
CA SER A 364 16.94 1.17 9.61
C SER A 364 16.48 2.21 10.62
N SER A 365 17.37 3.11 11.00
CA SER A 365 17.22 4.01 12.14
C SER A 365 16.45 5.28 11.78
N TYR A 366 16.47 5.71 10.51
CA TYR A 366 15.66 6.86 10.07
C TYR A 366 14.43 6.41 9.28
N HIS A 367 14.63 5.77 8.12
CA HIS A 367 13.55 5.56 7.16
C HIS A 367 12.52 4.56 7.67
N GLN A 368 12.95 3.35 8.08
CA GLN A 368 12.03 2.34 8.60
C GLN A 368 11.43 2.73 9.95
N TYR A 369 12.22 3.38 10.82
CA TYR A 369 11.72 3.89 12.09
C TYR A 369 10.61 4.94 11.89
N TYR A 370 10.84 5.96 11.06
CA TYR A 370 9.83 6.97 10.76
C TYR A 370 8.60 6.36 10.09
N LEU A 371 8.76 5.45 9.12
CA LEU A 371 7.62 4.80 8.47
C LEU A 371 6.77 4.00 9.47
N SER A 372 7.41 3.27 10.40
CA SER A 372 6.72 2.54 11.47
C SER A 372 5.93 3.49 12.37
N TRP A 373 6.58 4.59 12.80
CA TRP A 373 5.95 5.61 13.63
C TRP A 373 4.78 6.29 12.91
N GLU A 374 4.95 6.74 11.68
CA GLU A 374 3.93 7.45 10.91
C GLU A 374 2.72 6.56 10.58
N ASN A 375 2.93 5.25 10.37
CA ASN A 375 1.83 4.29 10.22
C ASN A 375 0.95 4.23 11.48
N SER A 376 1.49 4.57 12.66
CA SER A 376 0.75 4.59 13.93
C SER A 376 0.22 5.99 14.31
N ALA A 377 1.01 7.05 14.07
CA ALA A 377 0.73 8.41 14.51
C ALA A 377 0.06 9.28 13.43
N GLY A 378 0.05 8.81 12.18
CA GLY A 378 -0.36 9.57 11.00
C GLY A 378 0.74 10.51 10.48
N PRO A 379 0.56 11.06 9.26
CA PRO A 379 1.51 11.97 8.65
C PRO A 379 1.53 13.32 9.38
N GLN A 380 2.74 13.80 9.72
CA GLN A 380 2.95 15.09 10.39
C GLN A 380 3.94 15.99 9.61
N VAL A 381 3.83 17.30 9.84
CA VAL A 381 4.72 18.34 9.30
C VAL A 381 5.94 18.47 10.21
N ILE A 382 7.11 18.85 9.66
CA ILE A 382 8.32 19.09 10.46
C ILE A 382 8.25 20.46 11.11
N TYR A 383 7.96 21.50 10.32
CA TYR A 383 7.86 22.89 10.78
C TYR A 383 6.62 23.13 11.64
N ASP A 384 6.77 24.01 12.63
CA ASP A 384 5.72 24.38 13.60
C ASP A 384 5.01 23.18 14.24
N PRO A 385 5.76 22.23 14.83
CA PRO A 385 5.17 21.08 15.49
C PRO A 385 4.31 21.52 16.68
N ALA A 386 3.29 20.74 17.03
CA ALA A 386 2.55 20.97 18.26
C ALA A 386 3.49 20.79 19.48
N PHE A 387 3.22 21.49 20.59
CA PHE A 387 4.03 21.43 21.82
C PHE A 387 4.35 20.01 22.31
N ASN A 388 3.44 19.05 22.14
CA ASN A 388 3.66 17.66 22.55
C ASN A 388 4.47 16.82 21.54
N SER A 389 4.85 17.42 20.41
CA SER A 389 5.47 16.78 19.25
C SER A 389 6.81 17.43 18.88
N TYR A 390 7.30 18.40 19.66
CA TYR A 390 8.62 19.02 19.44
C TYR A 390 9.72 17.97 19.29
N PHE A 391 9.70 16.97 20.16
CA PHE A 391 10.67 15.87 20.19
C PHE A 391 10.05 14.57 19.68
N SER A 392 9.53 14.61 18.45
CA SER A 392 8.96 13.43 17.79
C SER A 392 9.65 13.18 16.44
N PRO A 393 9.46 12.01 15.81
CA PRO A 393 10.21 11.62 14.62
C PRO A 393 10.21 12.58 13.41
N PRO A 394 9.22 13.47 13.22
CA PRO A 394 9.34 14.57 12.27
C PRO A 394 10.58 15.46 12.47
N SER A 395 10.89 15.86 13.71
CA SER A 395 12.03 16.75 14.03
C SER A 395 13.37 16.01 13.96
N TYR A 396 13.39 14.72 14.29
CA TYR A 396 14.58 13.86 14.30
C TYR A 396 14.77 13.14 12.96
N GLU A 397 14.17 11.96 12.78
CA GLU A 397 14.49 11.05 11.70
C GLU A 397 14.05 11.56 10.33
N LYS A 398 12.85 12.16 10.23
CA LYS A 398 12.42 12.77 8.96
C LYS A 398 13.29 13.98 8.63
N GLY A 399 13.59 14.85 9.60
CA GLY A 399 14.50 15.97 9.44
C GLY A 399 15.89 15.54 8.97
N ALA A 400 16.47 14.51 9.58
CA ALA A 400 17.76 13.94 9.16
C ALA A 400 17.71 13.38 7.74
N SER A 401 16.60 12.72 7.35
CA SER A 401 16.37 12.33 5.95
C SER A 401 16.30 13.52 5.00
N VAL A 402 15.72 14.66 5.43
CA VAL A 402 15.72 15.89 4.62
C VAL A 402 17.14 16.39 4.41
N LEU A 403 17.98 16.44 5.43
CA LEU A 403 19.39 16.81 5.29
C LEU A 403 20.15 15.82 4.39
N HIS A 404 19.87 14.53 4.51
CA HIS A 404 20.47 13.50 3.66
C HIS A 404 20.07 13.66 2.17
N MET A 405 18.80 13.95 1.90
CA MET A 405 18.30 14.24 0.55
C MET A 405 18.79 15.60 0.03
N LEU A 406 19.01 16.58 0.91
CA LEU A 406 19.63 17.86 0.53
C LEU A 406 21.08 17.64 0.12
N ARG A 407 21.83 16.78 0.82
CA ARG A 407 23.18 16.36 0.40
C ARG A 407 23.19 15.65 -0.95
N LEU A 408 22.19 14.82 -1.24
CA LEU A 408 22.03 14.22 -2.58
C LEU A 408 21.82 15.30 -3.64
N LYS A 409 20.97 16.30 -3.33
CA LYS A 409 20.57 17.35 -4.26
C LYS A 409 21.69 18.33 -4.59
N LEU A 410 22.36 18.85 -3.56
CA LEU A 410 23.47 19.80 -3.70
C LEU A 410 24.78 19.13 -4.14
N GLY A 411 24.92 17.84 -3.84
CA GLY A 411 26.20 17.15 -3.90
C GLY A 411 27.01 17.31 -2.60
N ASN A 412 27.95 16.40 -2.41
CA ASN A 412 28.67 16.25 -1.15
C ASN A 412 29.43 17.52 -0.71
N ASP A 413 30.20 18.11 -1.62
CA ASP A 413 31.11 19.20 -1.28
C ASP A 413 30.34 20.48 -0.97
N ALA A 414 29.32 20.80 -1.78
CA ALA A 414 28.44 21.95 -1.55
C ALA A 414 27.64 21.80 -0.25
N PHE A 415 27.22 20.57 0.10
CA PHE A 415 26.52 20.32 1.36
C PHE A 415 27.40 20.59 2.58
N PHE A 416 28.62 20.06 2.64
CA PHE A 416 29.50 20.34 3.78
C PHE A 416 30.00 21.79 3.80
N GLN A 417 30.16 22.44 2.64
CA GLN A 417 30.37 23.88 2.56
C GLN A 417 29.20 24.66 3.17
N LEU A 418 27.96 24.29 2.85
CA LEU A 418 26.75 24.87 3.43
C LEU A 418 26.78 24.76 4.96
N LEU A 419 27.09 23.58 5.51
CA LEU A 419 27.16 23.39 6.96
C LEU A 419 28.21 24.30 7.61
N GLN A 420 29.42 24.38 7.04
CA GLN A 420 30.50 25.23 7.57
C GLN A 420 30.18 26.72 7.50
N GLU A 421 29.64 27.19 6.37
CA GLU A 421 29.26 28.59 6.22
C GLU A 421 28.08 28.94 7.12
N TRP A 422 27.10 28.05 7.24
CA TRP A 422 25.95 28.22 8.14
C TRP A 422 26.38 28.34 9.59
N PHE A 423 27.29 27.48 10.05
CA PHE A 423 27.89 27.60 11.38
C PHE A 423 28.68 28.90 11.54
N THR A 424 29.59 29.20 10.61
CA THR A 424 30.51 30.35 10.72
C THR A 424 29.77 31.69 10.75
N GLU A 425 28.71 31.83 9.95
CA GLU A 425 27.94 33.08 9.84
C GLU A 425 27.00 33.31 11.02
N ASN A 426 26.55 32.24 11.69
CA ASN A 426 25.51 32.31 12.73
C ASN A 426 25.99 31.89 14.13
N ASN A 427 27.28 31.58 14.32
CA ASN A 427 27.83 31.17 15.60
C ASN A 427 27.51 32.20 16.71
N GLY A 428 26.86 31.74 17.77
CA GLY A 428 26.42 32.55 18.90
C GLY A 428 25.03 33.16 18.75
N GLY A 429 24.36 32.97 17.60
CA GLY A 429 23.07 33.57 17.28
C GLY A 429 21.90 32.57 17.23
N ASN A 430 20.76 33.09 16.79
CA ASN A 430 19.52 32.36 16.54
C ASN A 430 19.16 32.41 15.05
N VAL A 431 18.59 31.33 14.53
CA VAL A 431 18.24 31.17 13.11
C VAL A 431 16.85 30.57 12.91
N ASP A 432 16.28 30.74 11.72
CA ASP A 432 15.04 30.08 11.32
C ASP A 432 15.19 29.20 10.06
N THR A 433 14.15 28.43 9.74
CA THR A 433 14.12 27.53 8.57
C THR A 433 14.28 28.29 7.25
N ALA A 434 13.74 29.50 7.15
CA ALA A 434 13.77 30.28 5.91
C ALA A 434 15.19 30.81 5.62
N GLU A 435 15.91 31.24 6.66
CA GLU A 435 17.32 31.61 6.58
C GLU A 435 18.19 30.41 6.16
N PHE A 436 17.94 29.22 6.74
CA PHE A 436 18.66 28.01 6.33
C PHE A 436 18.38 27.63 4.87
N GLN A 437 17.12 27.70 4.44
CA GLN A 437 16.74 27.50 3.04
C GLN A 437 17.47 28.49 2.12
N ALA A 438 17.44 29.79 2.45
CA ALA A 438 18.10 30.81 1.64
C ALA A 438 19.61 30.57 1.53
N LYS A 439 20.26 30.13 2.61
CA LYS A 439 21.68 29.76 2.59
C LYS A 439 21.93 28.53 1.71
N ALA A 440 21.09 27.51 1.81
CA ALA A 440 21.18 26.31 0.97
C ALA A 440 21.01 26.64 -0.53
N GLU A 441 20.09 27.54 -0.88
CA GLU A 441 19.92 28.05 -2.25
C GLU A 441 21.14 28.84 -2.73
N GLN A 442 21.72 29.69 -1.86
CA GLN A 442 22.91 30.46 -2.17
C GLN A 442 24.10 29.57 -2.49
N VAL A 443 24.37 28.56 -1.64
CA VAL A 443 25.51 27.63 -1.82
C VAL A 443 25.26 26.67 -2.98
N GLY A 444 24.03 26.17 -3.11
CA GLY A 444 23.63 25.22 -4.15
C GLY A 444 23.48 25.83 -5.55
N GLY A 445 23.21 27.13 -5.64
CA GLY A 445 22.99 27.82 -6.91
C GLY A 445 21.69 27.43 -7.62
N GLU A 446 20.74 26.82 -6.90
CA GLU A 446 19.41 26.44 -7.40
C GLU A 446 18.30 26.84 -6.43
N ASN A 447 17.08 26.99 -6.94
CA ASN A 447 15.90 27.25 -6.11
C ASN A 447 15.42 25.95 -5.45
N LEU A 448 15.19 26.02 -4.13
CA LEU A 448 14.84 24.89 -3.27
C LEU A 448 13.43 25.02 -2.68
N ASP A 449 12.62 26.01 -3.08
CA ASP A 449 11.23 26.19 -2.63
C ASP A 449 10.46 24.86 -2.66
N GLN A 450 10.41 24.20 -3.81
CA GLN A 450 9.69 22.93 -3.97
C GLN A 450 10.23 21.83 -3.04
N PHE A 451 11.53 21.83 -2.73
CA PHE A 451 12.15 20.85 -1.84
C PHE A 451 11.71 21.09 -0.39
N PHE A 452 11.80 22.32 0.11
CA PHE A 452 11.39 22.65 1.48
C PHE A 452 9.86 22.58 1.66
N ASP A 453 9.09 23.05 0.67
CA ASP A 453 7.62 22.98 0.67
C ASP A 453 7.11 21.56 0.90
N GLN A 454 7.65 20.58 0.18
CA GLN A 454 7.16 19.20 0.25
C GLN A 454 7.71 18.43 1.46
N TRP A 455 8.93 18.74 1.92
CA TRP A 455 9.62 17.94 2.94
C TRP A 455 9.54 18.53 4.34
N VAL A 456 9.57 19.86 4.48
CA VAL A 456 9.61 20.57 5.75
C VAL A 456 8.25 21.17 6.10
N PHE A 457 7.63 21.87 5.14
CA PHE A 457 6.36 22.59 5.35
C PHE A 457 5.10 21.75 5.07
N SER A 458 5.25 20.52 4.56
CA SER A 458 4.14 19.62 4.26
C SER A 458 4.28 18.24 4.90
N ALA A 459 3.13 17.59 5.11
CA ALA A 459 3.04 16.25 5.67
C ALA A 459 3.07 15.15 4.60
N GLY A 460 3.47 13.94 4.99
CA GLY A 460 3.45 12.74 4.15
C GLY A 460 4.83 12.35 3.59
N ILE A 461 4.85 11.18 2.94
CA ILE A 461 6.02 10.59 2.25
C ILE A 461 5.53 9.90 0.96
N PRO A 462 6.24 10.04 -0.17
CA PRO A 462 5.86 9.40 -1.41
C PRO A 462 6.23 7.91 -1.49
N SER A 463 5.42 7.14 -2.19
CA SER A 463 5.80 5.89 -2.85
C SER A 463 6.24 6.17 -4.29
N LEU A 464 7.15 5.33 -4.80
CA LEU A 464 7.66 5.39 -6.16
C LEU A 464 7.08 4.25 -7.01
N GLU A 465 6.36 4.60 -8.06
CA GLU A 465 6.00 3.69 -9.16
C GLU A 465 6.91 3.98 -10.35
N TYR A 466 7.52 2.97 -10.96
CA TYR A 466 8.39 3.21 -12.13
C TYR A 466 8.32 2.07 -13.13
N SER A 467 8.61 2.34 -14.40
CA SER A 467 8.80 1.30 -15.43
C SER A 467 10.03 1.59 -16.27
N ILE A 468 10.75 0.53 -16.62
CA ILE A 468 11.98 0.59 -17.40
C ILE A 468 11.66 0.17 -18.84
N TRP A 469 12.16 0.94 -19.79
CA TRP A 469 11.93 0.76 -21.21
C TRP A 469 13.22 0.87 -22.00
N THR A 470 13.31 0.10 -23.07
CA THR A 470 14.47 0.07 -23.98
C THR A 470 14.01 0.19 -25.43
N LYS A 471 14.95 0.41 -26.34
CA LYS A 471 14.69 0.34 -27.80
C LYS A 471 15.69 -0.57 -28.46
N ASP A 472 15.21 -1.40 -29.37
CA ASP A 472 16.05 -2.20 -30.26
C ASP A 472 16.66 -1.29 -31.34
N SER A 473 17.79 -0.69 -31.00
CA SER A 473 18.58 0.17 -31.87
C SER A 473 20.05 0.03 -31.52
N ALA A 474 20.96 0.39 -32.44
CA ALA A 474 22.39 0.30 -32.18
C ALA A 474 22.86 1.09 -30.94
N ALA A 475 22.12 2.13 -30.54
CA ALA A 475 22.41 2.94 -29.36
C ALA A 475 21.81 2.38 -28.06
N GLN A 476 20.88 1.43 -28.14
CA GLN A 476 20.13 0.83 -27.01
C GLN A 476 19.78 1.84 -25.90
N PRO A 477 19.05 2.92 -26.21
CA PRO A 477 18.75 3.94 -25.21
C PRO A 477 17.82 3.36 -24.13
N LEU A 478 17.97 3.89 -22.93
CA LEU A 478 17.18 3.55 -21.75
C LEU A 478 16.18 4.67 -21.47
N ARG A 479 14.93 4.31 -21.17
CA ARG A 479 13.93 5.23 -20.63
C ARG A 479 13.38 4.68 -19.32
N ILE A 480 13.41 5.49 -18.27
CA ILE A 480 12.77 5.20 -16.99
C ILE A 480 11.59 6.16 -16.83
N PHE A 481 10.38 5.64 -16.87
CA PHE A 481 9.19 6.36 -16.45
C PHE A 481 9.08 6.25 -14.93
N ALA A 482 8.91 7.35 -14.21
CA ALA A 482 8.80 7.35 -12.75
C ALA A 482 7.73 8.31 -12.26
N LYS A 483 6.92 7.85 -11.31
CA LYS A 483 5.75 8.53 -10.77
C LYS A 483 5.71 8.42 -9.25
N THR A 484 5.33 9.50 -8.58
CA THR A 484 5.13 9.52 -7.14
C THR A 484 3.66 9.32 -6.77
N ARG A 485 3.43 8.65 -5.63
CA ARG A 485 2.14 8.53 -4.96
C ARG A 485 2.27 9.02 -3.54
N SER A 486 1.49 10.01 -3.14
CA SER A 486 1.48 10.48 -1.76
C SER A 486 0.33 9.85 -0.97
N ASN A 487 0.55 9.59 0.31
CA ASN A 487 -0.51 9.26 1.27
C ASN A 487 -1.26 10.51 1.77
N THR A 488 -0.83 11.70 1.37
CA THR A 488 -1.45 13.00 1.67
C THR A 488 -1.75 13.76 0.38
N SER A 489 -2.28 14.99 0.49
CA SER A 489 -2.46 15.89 -0.65
C SER A 489 -1.15 16.50 -1.17
N THR A 490 -0.04 16.31 -0.46
CA THR A 490 1.28 16.88 -0.81
C THR A 490 1.79 16.28 -2.12
N PRO A 491 2.06 17.09 -3.15
CA PRO A 491 2.71 16.62 -4.38
C PRO A 491 4.22 16.48 -4.15
N PHE A 492 4.78 15.32 -4.45
CA PHE A 492 6.22 15.07 -4.32
C PHE A 492 6.90 15.02 -5.68
N TYR A 493 7.88 15.91 -5.88
CA TYR A 493 8.81 15.88 -6.99
C TYR A 493 10.18 15.52 -6.43
N ILE A 494 10.71 14.37 -6.81
CA ILE A 494 11.87 13.79 -6.14
C ILE A 494 12.93 13.32 -7.12
N ASP A 495 14.17 13.53 -6.71
CA ASP A 495 15.37 12.96 -7.32
C ASP A 495 15.58 11.57 -6.70
N VAL A 496 15.57 10.51 -7.51
CA VAL A 496 15.80 9.13 -7.06
C VAL A 496 17.03 8.55 -7.74
N PRO A 497 18.08 8.16 -7.01
CA PRO A 497 19.25 7.53 -7.59
C PRO A 497 18.95 6.07 -7.94
N PHE A 498 19.05 5.73 -9.22
CA PHE A 498 19.03 4.36 -9.70
C PHE A 498 20.46 3.91 -9.95
N ARG A 499 20.79 2.68 -9.55
CA ARG A 499 22.05 2.04 -9.91
C ARG A 499 21.79 1.03 -11.01
N HIS A 500 22.48 1.18 -12.12
CA HIS A 500 22.52 0.21 -13.20
C HIS A 500 23.87 -0.52 -13.16
N GLN A 501 23.84 -1.84 -13.19
CA GLN A 501 25.02 -2.67 -13.22
C GLN A 501 24.98 -3.59 -14.45
N ASN A 502 26.03 -3.53 -15.25
CA ASN A 502 26.29 -4.42 -16.38
C ASN A 502 27.63 -5.14 -16.20
N GLY A 503 27.58 -6.39 -15.73
CA GLY A 503 28.80 -7.11 -15.33
C GLY A 503 29.58 -6.36 -14.27
N THR A 504 30.77 -5.84 -14.63
CA THR A 504 31.62 -4.99 -13.77
C THR A 504 31.39 -3.50 -13.95
N GLN A 505 30.70 -3.06 -15.01
CA GLN A 505 30.37 -1.66 -15.24
C GLN A 505 29.19 -1.27 -14.33
N ILE A 506 29.31 -0.11 -13.67
CA ILE A 506 28.29 0.42 -12.77
C ILE A 506 28.06 1.89 -13.14
N ASP A 507 26.81 2.22 -13.42
CA ASP A 507 26.36 3.58 -13.71
C ASP A 507 25.35 4.03 -12.65
N SER A 508 25.38 5.32 -12.30
CA SER A 508 24.40 5.96 -11.41
C SER A 508 23.53 6.90 -12.23
N LEU A 509 22.22 6.68 -12.17
CA LEU A 509 21.21 7.37 -12.97
C LEU A 509 20.30 8.18 -12.04
N PHE A 510 20.25 9.49 -12.23
CA PHE A 510 19.32 10.34 -11.49
C PHE A 510 17.96 10.37 -12.19
N VAL A 511 16.97 9.73 -11.58
CA VAL A 511 15.61 9.62 -12.12
C VAL A 511 14.72 10.63 -11.42
N LEU A 512 14.14 11.55 -12.19
CA LEU A 512 13.11 12.46 -11.71
C LEU A 512 11.77 11.73 -11.65
N ALA A 513 11.11 11.76 -10.50
CA ALA A 513 9.74 11.28 -10.33
C ALA A 513 8.80 12.42 -9.94
N SER A 514 7.58 12.41 -10.48
CA SER A 514 6.56 13.44 -10.23
C SER A 514 5.17 12.81 -10.05
N PRO A 515 4.18 13.54 -9.51
CA PRO A 515 2.84 12.98 -9.33
C PRO A 515 2.15 12.64 -10.67
N GLN A 516 2.50 13.35 -11.74
CA GLN A 516 1.98 13.11 -13.10
C GLN A 516 2.75 12.00 -13.84
N GLY A 517 3.96 11.67 -13.38
CA GLY A 517 4.87 10.77 -14.05
C GLY A 517 5.85 11.51 -14.97
N THR A 518 7.10 11.07 -15.00
CA THR A 518 8.18 11.69 -15.78
C THR A 518 8.97 10.63 -16.53
N ASN A 519 9.25 10.89 -17.81
CA ASN A 519 10.14 10.08 -18.63
C ASN A 519 11.57 10.61 -18.52
N ASN A 520 12.49 9.73 -18.11
CA ASN A 520 13.91 10.02 -17.97
C ASN A 520 14.69 9.19 -19.00
N PHE A 521 15.57 9.82 -19.77
CA PHE A 521 16.27 9.17 -20.88
C PHE A 521 17.78 9.11 -20.60
N PHE A 522 18.37 7.93 -20.82
CA PHE A 522 19.79 7.68 -20.58
C PHE A 522 20.40 6.87 -21.74
N ASN A 523 21.72 7.00 -21.90
CA ASN A 523 22.49 6.17 -22.83
C ASN A 523 23.48 5.35 -21.99
N VAL A 524 23.14 4.09 -21.75
CA VAL A 524 23.95 3.13 -20.98
C VAL A 524 24.09 1.81 -21.74
N ASN A 525 25.09 1.01 -21.40
CA ASN A 525 25.25 -0.30 -22.01
C ASN A 525 24.25 -1.31 -21.43
N LEU A 526 23.24 -1.72 -22.19
CA LEU A 526 22.19 -2.63 -21.74
C LEU A 526 22.47 -4.12 -22.04
N ALA A 527 23.69 -4.47 -22.46
CA ALA A 527 24.06 -5.86 -22.68
C ALA A 527 23.81 -6.71 -21.41
N PRO A 528 23.32 -7.96 -21.52
CA PRO A 528 23.13 -8.82 -20.36
C PRO A 528 24.47 -9.23 -19.71
N PRO A 529 24.53 -9.40 -18.39
CA PRO A 529 23.46 -9.17 -17.42
C PRO A 529 23.34 -7.68 -17.05
N SER A 530 22.15 -7.09 -17.22
CA SER A 530 21.84 -5.73 -16.77
C SER A 530 20.87 -5.77 -15.59
N ILE A 531 21.27 -5.18 -14.46
CA ILE A 531 20.50 -5.16 -13.21
C ILE A 531 20.26 -3.71 -12.82
N PHE A 532 19.04 -3.39 -12.40
CA PHE A 532 18.65 -2.08 -11.91
C PHE A 532 18.28 -2.15 -10.43
N SER A 533 18.77 -1.19 -9.65
CA SER A 533 18.42 -1.00 -8.24
C SER A 533 17.89 0.42 -8.06
N SER A 534 16.57 0.54 -7.88
CA SER A 534 15.91 1.83 -7.62
C SER A 534 16.20 2.32 -6.20
N ASN A 535 16.46 3.62 -6.05
CA ASN A 535 16.83 4.26 -4.79
C ASN A 535 18.01 3.54 -4.10
N HIS A 536 19.09 3.33 -4.86
CA HIS A 536 20.29 2.66 -4.36
C HIS A 536 20.85 3.39 -3.15
N ASN A 537 21.30 2.65 -2.12
CA ASN A 537 21.70 3.17 -0.81
C ASN A 537 20.60 3.92 -0.02
N ASN A 538 19.34 3.85 -0.48
CA ASN A 538 18.19 4.46 0.16
C ASN A 538 18.34 5.97 0.44
N TRP A 539 18.98 6.73 -0.46
CA TRP A 539 19.14 8.18 -0.30
C TRP A 539 17.81 8.92 -0.14
N THR A 540 16.78 8.51 -0.88
CA THR A 540 15.47 9.17 -0.87
C THR A 540 14.54 8.49 0.12
N LEU A 541 13.90 9.25 1.02
CA LEU A 541 12.88 8.72 1.91
C LEU A 541 11.61 8.34 1.10
N LEU A 542 11.32 7.04 1.02
CA LEU A 542 10.21 6.48 0.25
C LEU A 542 9.42 5.48 1.07
N ARG A 543 8.08 5.50 0.95
CA ARG A 543 7.20 4.52 1.60
C ARG A 543 7.26 3.15 0.93
N SER A 544 7.26 3.13 -0.40
CA SER A 544 7.43 1.89 -1.18
C SER A 544 8.01 2.19 -2.55
N ARG A 545 8.47 1.13 -3.22
CA ARG A 545 8.98 1.15 -4.59
C ARG A 545 8.35 0.00 -5.36
N THR A 546 7.75 0.30 -6.50
CA THR A 546 7.07 -0.69 -7.33
C THR A 546 7.51 -0.53 -8.77
N GLU A 547 8.21 -1.53 -9.30
CA GLU A 547 8.44 -1.64 -10.73
C GLU A 547 7.16 -2.13 -11.40
N LEU A 548 6.63 -1.35 -12.34
CA LEU A 548 5.47 -1.66 -13.15
C LEU A 548 5.93 -2.43 -14.38
N LYS A 549 5.42 -3.67 -14.52
CA LYS A 549 5.59 -4.55 -15.68
C LYS A 549 4.21 -5.04 -16.15
N PRO A 550 4.05 -5.47 -17.41
CA PRO A 550 2.86 -6.21 -17.82
C PRO A 550 2.64 -7.45 -16.94
N VAL A 551 1.39 -7.89 -16.80
CA VAL A 551 1.02 -9.04 -15.96
C VAL A 551 0.24 -10.04 -16.82
N ILE A 552 0.73 -11.27 -16.90
CA ILE A 552 0.01 -12.39 -17.52
C ILE A 552 -1.03 -12.89 -16.52
N THR A 553 -2.27 -13.02 -16.98
CA THR A 553 -3.41 -13.51 -16.19
C THR A 553 -3.70 -14.98 -16.42
N GLU A 554 -3.45 -15.49 -17.64
CA GLU A 554 -3.63 -16.89 -17.99
C GLU A 554 -2.48 -17.38 -18.87
N CYS A 555 -2.05 -18.62 -18.66
CA CYS A 555 -1.12 -19.35 -19.52
C CYS A 555 -1.61 -20.79 -19.61
N LEU A 556 -2.47 -21.08 -20.59
CA LEU A 556 -3.23 -22.34 -20.67
C LEU A 556 -2.63 -23.27 -21.72
N PRO A 557 -1.97 -24.38 -21.32
CA PRO A 557 -1.56 -25.42 -22.26
C PRO A 557 -2.76 -26.17 -22.82
N SER A 558 -2.62 -26.62 -24.07
CA SER A 558 -3.68 -27.28 -24.84
C SER A 558 -3.10 -28.22 -25.91
N ASN A 559 -3.95 -28.70 -26.82
CA ASN A 559 -3.61 -29.58 -27.92
C ASN A 559 -2.72 -28.88 -28.96
N GLY A 560 -1.40 -29.02 -28.85
CA GLY A 560 -0.46 -28.36 -29.75
C GLY A 560 -0.47 -26.84 -29.67
N SER A 561 -0.97 -26.27 -28.57
CA SER A 561 -1.05 -24.82 -28.40
C SER A 561 -0.97 -24.39 -26.94
N VAL A 562 -0.63 -23.12 -26.71
CA VAL A 562 -0.69 -22.44 -25.41
C VAL A 562 -1.38 -21.11 -25.63
N LEU A 563 -2.48 -20.86 -24.91
CA LEU A 563 -3.13 -19.56 -24.87
C LEU A 563 -2.53 -18.72 -23.73
N ILE A 564 -2.00 -17.55 -24.07
CA ILE A 564 -1.51 -16.57 -23.10
C ILE A 564 -2.47 -15.38 -23.11
N SER A 565 -2.91 -14.93 -21.93
CA SER A 565 -3.72 -13.72 -21.74
C SER A 565 -3.07 -12.78 -20.73
N TRP A 566 -3.23 -11.47 -20.88
CA TRP A 566 -2.67 -10.46 -19.97
C TRP A 566 -3.62 -9.26 -19.78
N GLU A 567 -3.33 -8.41 -18.81
CA GLU A 567 -4.10 -7.19 -18.57
C GLU A 567 -3.57 -5.98 -19.35
N SER A 568 -4.42 -4.96 -19.50
CA SER A 568 -3.99 -3.65 -20.02
C SER A 568 -2.92 -3.05 -19.11
N PHE A 569 -1.78 -2.68 -19.68
CA PHE A 569 -0.65 -2.18 -18.92
C PHE A 569 -0.86 -0.70 -18.66
N GLN A 570 -0.91 -0.31 -17.38
CA GLN A 570 -1.18 1.06 -16.95
C GLN A 570 -2.53 1.64 -17.47
N ASN A 571 -3.45 0.79 -17.93
CA ASN A 571 -4.70 1.18 -18.60
C ASN A 571 -4.51 2.13 -19.79
N ASP A 572 -3.38 2.01 -20.51
CA ASP A 572 -3.07 2.84 -21.67
C ASP A 572 -3.47 2.10 -22.98
N PRO A 573 -4.52 2.55 -23.68
CA PRO A 573 -4.99 1.91 -24.93
C PRO A 573 -4.06 2.15 -26.13
N SER A 574 -3.07 3.04 -26.00
CA SER A 574 -2.08 3.29 -27.05
C SER A 574 -0.98 2.22 -27.10
N LEU A 575 -0.80 1.47 -26.00
CA LEU A 575 0.21 0.43 -25.92
C LEU A 575 -0.16 -0.79 -26.77
N ARG A 576 0.88 -1.48 -27.24
CA ARG A 576 0.82 -2.76 -27.94
C ARG A 576 1.70 -3.77 -27.20
N TYR A 577 1.69 -5.03 -27.62
CA TYR A 577 2.32 -6.10 -26.85
C TYR A 577 3.16 -7.05 -27.68
N ASN A 578 4.33 -7.40 -27.14
CA ASN A 578 5.17 -8.46 -27.64
C ASN A 578 5.09 -9.66 -26.70
N VAL A 579 4.98 -10.84 -27.28
CA VAL A 579 4.89 -12.13 -26.58
C VAL A 579 6.17 -12.90 -26.84
N TYR A 580 6.82 -13.33 -25.78
CA TYR A 580 8.07 -14.06 -25.83
C TYR A 580 7.90 -15.47 -25.28
N ARG A 581 8.72 -16.39 -25.80
CA ARG A 581 8.85 -17.76 -25.31
C ARG A 581 10.30 -18.06 -24.95
N PHE A 582 10.50 -18.88 -23.93
CA PHE A 582 11.80 -19.42 -23.54
C PHE A 582 11.69 -20.93 -23.31
N GLY A 583 12.53 -21.72 -23.99
CA GLY A 583 12.59 -23.17 -23.81
C GLY A 583 13.51 -23.55 -22.66
N THR A 584 12.94 -24.07 -21.57
CA THR A 584 13.69 -24.47 -20.36
C THR A 584 14.67 -25.61 -20.64
N ASP A 585 14.31 -26.52 -21.55
CA ASP A 585 15.06 -27.76 -21.80
C ASP A 585 16.08 -27.65 -22.93
N MET A 586 16.10 -26.52 -23.65
CA MET A 586 16.93 -26.32 -24.85
C MET A 586 18.08 -25.33 -24.67
N GLY A 587 18.40 -24.95 -23.43
CA GLY A 587 19.49 -23.99 -23.15
C GLY A 587 19.27 -22.61 -23.80
N GLY A 588 18.00 -22.22 -24.00
CA GLY A 588 17.59 -21.21 -24.98
C GLY A 588 17.79 -19.74 -24.57
N ASN A 589 17.59 -18.86 -25.55
CA ASN A 589 17.36 -17.42 -25.38
C ASN A 589 15.86 -17.15 -25.52
N TRP A 590 15.40 -15.98 -25.08
CA TRP A 590 14.03 -15.52 -25.34
C TRP A 590 13.80 -15.31 -26.84
N GLU A 591 12.75 -15.93 -27.37
CA GLU A 591 12.28 -15.80 -28.75
C GLU A 591 11.02 -14.92 -28.79
N LEU A 592 10.95 -13.97 -29.74
CA LEU A 592 9.75 -13.17 -29.99
C LEU A 592 8.81 -13.95 -30.93
N LEU A 593 7.55 -14.14 -30.51
CA LEU A 593 6.60 -14.98 -31.26
C LEU A 593 5.77 -14.20 -32.29
N ASN A 594 5.42 -12.95 -31.99
CA ASN A 594 4.63 -12.11 -32.88
C ASN A 594 5.53 -11.19 -33.71
N PRO A 595 5.35 -11.12 -35.05
CA PRO A 595 6.17 -10.27 -35.92
C PRO A 595 5.90 -8.78 -35.72
N GLU A 596 4.67 -8.42 -35.34
CA GLU A 596 4.23 -7.05 -35.08
C GLU A 596 3.55 -6.96 -33.70
N PRO A 597 3.73 -5.86 -32.93
CA PRO A 597 3.10 -5.70 -31.62
C PRO A 597 1.57 -5.78 -31.66
N LEU A 598 0.99 -6.58 -30.76
CA LEU A 598 -0.44 -6.90 -30.70
C LEU A 598 -1.24 -5.79 -29.99
N ALA A 599 -2.44 -5.49 -30.50
CA ALA A 599 -3.40 -4.61 -29.82
C ALA A 599 -4.34 -5.37 -28.86
N GLY A 600 -4.49 -6.68 -29.07
CA GLY A 600 -5.27 -7.55 -28.21
C GLY A 600 -4.53 -7.94 -26.93
N PHE A 601 -5.26 -8.58 -26.02
CA PHE A 601 -4.79 -9.00 -24.70
C PHE A 601 -4.61 -10.52 -24.58
N SER A 602 -4.58 -11.22 -25.72
CA SER A 602 -4.36 -12.66 -25.77
C SER A 602 -3.59 -13.06 -27.03
N PHE A 603 -2.85 -14.16 -26.93
CA PHE A 603 -2.10 -14.75 -28.03
C PHE A 603 -2.06 -16.28 -27.88
N THR A 604 -2.20 -17.00 -28.99
CA THR A 604 -2.07 -18.46 -29.01
C THR A 604 -0.78 -18.83 -29.72
N ASP A 605 0.17 -19.42 -28.99
CA ASP A 605 1.32 -20.08 -29.61
C ASP A 605 0.87 -21.44 -30.15
N THR A 606 1.33 -21.82 -31.32
CA THR A 606 1.11 -23.13 -31.95
C THR A 606 2.40 -23.69 -32.58
N THR A 607 3.54 -23.06 -32.29
CA THR A 607 4.83 -23.32 -32.96
C THR A 607 5.81 -24.10 -32.10
N MET A 608 5.45 -24.31 -30.83
CA MET A 608 6.26 -25.00 -29.83
C MET A 608 6.21 -26.52 -29.97
N GLN A 609 7.15 -27.18 -29.32
CA GLN A 609 7.16 -28.64 -29.20
C GLN A 609 6.29 -29.09 -28.02
N ASN A 610 5.41 -30.05 -28.29
CA ASN A 610 4.59 -30.71 -27.29
C ASN A 610 5.41 -31.61 -26.36
N GLY A 611 4.98 -31.69 -25.10
CA GLY A 611 5.62 -32.48 -24.04
C GLY A 611 6.83 -31.79 -23.38
N SER A 612 7.19 -30.58 -23.81
CA SER A 612 8.24 -29.75 -23.20
C SER A 612 7.61 -28.59 -22.44
N SER A 613 8.27 -28.15 -21.37
CA SER A 613 7.88 -26.94 -20.64
C SER A 613 8.41 -25.68 -21.32
N TRP A 614 7.58 -24.64 -21.32
CA TRP A 614 7.89 -23.35 -21.93
C TRP A 614 7.51 -22.22 -20.99
N LEU A 615 8.40 -21.24 -20.86
CA LEU A 615 8.12 -20.00 -20.15
C LEU A 615 7.66 -18.93 -21.14
N TYR A 616 6.58 -18.24 -20.81
CA TYR A 616 6.02 -17.14 -21.59
C TYR A 616 6.12 -15.83 -20.82
N ALA A 617 6.43 -14.76 -21.52
CA ALA A 617 6.48 -13.41 -20.95
C ALA A 617 5.97 -12.38 -21.95
N VAL A 618 5.43 -11.26 -21.46
CA VAL A 618 4.88 -10.18 -22.29
C VAL A 618 5.59 -8.87 -21.98
N SER A 619 5.91 -8.07 -23.00
CA SER A 619 6.32 -6.67 -22.83
C SER A 619 5.34 -5.72 -23.52
N ALA A 620 5.17 -4.53 -22.97
CA ALA A 620 4.43 -3.46 -23.64
C ALA A 620 5.35 -2.72 -24.64
N VAL A 621 4.77 -2.23 -25.71
CA VAL A 621 5.40 -1.43 -26.75
C VAL A 621 4.59 -0.15 -26.92
N ASP A 622 5.23 1.01 -26.78
CA ASP A 622 4.55 2.30 -26.95
C ASP A 622 4.55 2.76 -28.43
N PRO A 623 3.78 3.81 -28.78
CA PRO A 623 3.70 4.32 -30.16
C PRO A 623 5.04 4.79 -30.74
N ASP A 624 6.01 5.13 -29.89
CA ASP A 624 7.35 5.54 -30.30
C ASP A 624 8.31 4.35 -30.44
N GLY A 625 7.85 3.12 -30.18
CA GLY A 625 8.61 1.88 -30.29
C GLY A 625 9.48 1.55 -29.07
N TRP A 626 9.23 2.16 -27.91
CA TRP A 626 9.87 1.77 -26.65
C TRP A 626 9.24 0.49 -26.11
N ILE A 627 10.08 -0.44 -25.65
CA ILE A 627 9.69 -1.76 -25.16
C ILE A 627 9.93 -1.82 -23.65
N SER A 628 8.91 -2.15 -22.87
CA SER A 628 9.03 -2.28 -21.41
C SER A 628 9.88 -3.49 -21.02
N MET A 629 10.30 -3.55 -19.75
CA MET A 629 10.71 -4.83 -19.15
C MET A 629 9.58 -5.85 -19.28
N ARG A 630 9.96 -7.11 -19.47
CA ARG A 630 9.02 -8.23 -19.60
C ARG A 630 8.29 -8.49 -18.28
N SER A 631 7.08 -9.02 -18.36
CA SER A 631 6.33 -9.57 -17.24
C SER A 631 7.15 -10.64 -16.50
N GLU A 632 6.74 -10.94 -15.27
CA GLU A 632 7.16 -12.21 -14.66
C GLU A 632 6.70 -13.37 -15.55
N PRO A 633 7.54 -14.39 -15.78
CA PRO A 633 7.23 -15.45 -16.71
C PRO A 633 6.22 -16.45 -16.13
N MET A 634 5.36 -17.01 -16.98
CA MET A 634 4.47 -18.13 -16.64
C MET A 634 4.85 -19.38 -17.43
N GLU A 635 4.81 -20.53 -16.78
CA GLU A 635 5.11 -21.82 -17.39
C GLU A 635 3.86 -22.49 -17.97
N ALA A 636 4.01 -23.13 -19.13
CA ALA A 636 3.00 -24.02 -19.70
C ALA A 636 3.65 -25.19 -20.46
N THR A 637 3.03 -26.37 -20.34
CA THR A 637 3.46 -27.61 -20.98
C THR A 637 2.36 -28.11 -21.92
N PRO A 638 2.37 -27.69 -23.21
CA PRO A 638 1.38 -28.15 -24.17
C PRO A 638 1.62 -29.61 -24.55
N MET A 639 0.58 -30.26 -25.05
CA MET A 639 0.65 -31.68 -25.38
C MET A 639 -0.20 -32.03 -26.58
N ASN A 640 -0.02 -33.24 -27.14
CA ASN A 640 -0.92 -33.76 -28.16
C ASN A 640 -2.11 -34.44 -27.48
N PHE A 641 -3.33 -34.07 -27.86
CA PHE A 641 -4.52 -34.81 -27.48
C PHE A 641 -4.69 -35.97 -28.47
N THR A 642 -4.67 -37.19 -27.94
CA THR A 642 -4.82 -38.40 -28.75
C THR A 642 -6.28 -38.67 -29.08
N PHE A 643 -7.21 -38.27 -28.20
CA PHE A 643 -8.63 -38.60 -28.29
C PHE A 643 -8.88 -40.09 -28.60
N ALA A 644 -8.04 -40.96 -28.05
CA ALA A 644 -8.04 -42.40 -28.31
C ALA A 644 -9.29 -43.08 -27.75
N GLU A 645 -9.80 -42.56 -26.64
CA GLU A 645 -10.95 -43.06 -25.92
C GLU A 645 -12.16 -42.13 -26.13
N ASN A 646 -13.37 -42.69 -26.08
CA ASN A 646 -14.58 -41.89 -26.37
C ASN A 646 -15.05 -41.08 -25.15
N LEU A 647 -15.18 -41.71 -23.98
CA LEU A 647 -15.82 -41.11 -22.81
C LEU A 647 -15.01 -41.34 -21.53
N LEU A 648 -14.71 -40.25 -20.83
CA LEU A 648 -14.24 -40.24 -19.44
C LEU A 648 -15.37 -39.75 -18.55
N VAL A 649 -15.64 -40.47 -17.47
CA VAL A 649 -16.50 -40.02 -16.37
C VAL A 649 -15.59 -39.64 -15.21
N VAL A 650 -15.60 -38.37 -14.84
CA VAL A 650 -14.86 -37.86 -13.69
C VAL A 650 -15.83 -37.75 -12.53
N ASP A 651 -15.61 -38.58 -11.52
CA ASP A 651 -16.32 -38.52 -10.25
C ASP A 651 -15.57 -37.62 -9.27
N GLU A 652 -16.11 -36.44 -9.02
CA GLU A 652 -15.62 -35.52 -7.98
C GLU A 652 -16.36 -35.72 -6.64
N THR A 653 -17.34 -36.61 -6.58
CA THR A 653 -18.06 -36.91 -5.36
C THR A 653 -17.11 -37.58 -4.38
N ARG A 654 -17.18 -37.18 -3.12
CA ARG A 654 -16.42 -37.80 -2.04
C ARG A 654 -17.34 -38.74 -1.27
N ASP A 655 -16.83 -39.92 -0.93
CA ASP A 655 -17.43 -40.92 -0.03
C ASP A 655 -18.37 -40.33 1.05
N GLY A 656 -19.64 -40.19 0.71
CA GLY A 656 -20.69 -39.81 1.64
C GLY A 656 -21.05 -40.97 2.58
N ASN A 657 -22.18 -40.83 3.29
CA ASN A 657 -22.67 -41.87 4.20
C ASN A 657 -23.93 -42.57 3.68
N GLY A 658 -24.24 -42.40 2.39
CA GLY A 658 -25.41 -42.97 1.71
C GLY A 658 -26.74 -42.36 2.14
N ALA A 659 -26.74 -41.23 2.86
CA ALA A 659 -27.96 -40.51 3.21
C ALA A 659 -28.47 -39.67 2.04
N ASN A 660 -29.76 -39.31 2.06
CA ASN A 660 -30.31 -38.30 1.15
C ASN A 660 -29.42 -37.05 1.21
N ILE A 661 -29.13 -36.46 0.05
CA ILE A 661 -28.21 -35.31 -0.15
C ILE A 661 -26.73 -35.55 0.15
N ASN A 662 -26.33 -36.78 0.52
CA ASN A 662 -24.96 -37.18 0.79
C ASN A 662 -24.69 -38.62 0.32
N PRO A 663 -24.77 -38.88 -1.01
CA PRO A 663 -24.59 -40.23 -1.56
C PRO A 663 -23.17 -40.74 -1.29
N ASP A 664 -23.01 -42.06 -1.13
CA ASP A 664 -21.70 -42.70 -1.15
C ASP A 664 -21.28 -43.05 -2.60
N ASP A 665 -19.99 -43.33 -2.81
CA ASP A 665 -19.42 -43.58 -4.14
C ASP A 665 -20.15 -44.73 -4.85
N ALA A 666 -20.44 -45.82 -4.13
CA ALA A 666 -21.16 -46.96 -4.68
C ALA A 666 -22.55 -46.59 -5.24
N MET A 667 -23.26 -45.65 -4.61
CA MET A 667 -24.54 -45.12 -5.10
C MET A 667 -24.38 -44.26 -6.34
N VAL A 668 -23.31 -43.45 -6.42
CA VAL A 668 -23.02 -42.56 -7.56
C VAL A 668 -22.53 -43.37 -8.77
N ASP A 669 -21.56 -44.25 -8.59
CA ASP A 669 -21.04 -45.18 -9.60
C ASP A 669 -22.18 -46.00 -10.21
N SER A 670 -23.03 -46.59 -9.36
CA SER A 670 -24.16 -47.40 -9.81
C SER A 670 -25.16 -46.58 -10.62
N PHE A 671 -25.36 -45.31 -10.26
CA PHE A 671 -26.27 -44.42 -10.97
C PHE A 671 -25.74 -44.05 -12.36
N TYR A 672 -24.49 -43.58 -12.45
CA TYR A 672 -23.89 -43.20 -13.74
C TYR A 672 -23.62 -44.41 -14.63
N ALA A 673 -23.19 -45.55 -14.08
CA ALA A 673 -23.07 -46.80 -14.86
C ALA A 673 -24.41 -47.23 -15.48
N ALA A 674 -25.51 -47.10 -14.73
CA ALA A 674 -26.85 -47.40 -15.24
C ALA A 674 -27.35 -46.37 -16.26
N ALA A 675 -27.03 -45.09 -16.08
CA ALA A 675 -27.40 -44.01 -16.99
C ALA A 675 -26.62 -44.09 -18.32
N LEU A 676 -25.35 -44.48 -18.26
CA LEU A 676 -24.49 -44.55 -19.45
C LEU A 676 -24.63 -45.86 -20.23
N SER A 677 -25.07 -46.96 -19.60
CA SER A 677 -25.22 -48.26 -20.28
C SER A 677 -26.08 -48.19 -21.57
N PRO A 678 -25.62 -48.68 -22.74
CA PRO A 678 -24.44 -49.54 -22.94
C PRO A 678 -23.17 -48.81 -23.41
N LEU A 679 -23.05 -47.50 -23.24
CA LEU A 679 -21.83 -46.75 -23.59
C LEU A 679 -20.64 -47.27 -22.77
N GLU A 680 -19.52 -47.48 -23.44
CA GLU A 680 -18.25 -47.78 -22.78
C GLU A 680 -17.59 -46.48 -22.32
N PHE A 681 -17.12 -46.45 -21.08
CA PHE A 681 -16.45 -45.30 -20.49
C PHE A 681 -15.30 -45.74 -19.59
N GLN A 682 -14.33 -44.83 -19.43
CA GLN A 682 -13.35 -44.90 -18.34
C GLN A 682 -13.82 -44.03 -17.20
N GLU A 683 -13.49 -44.42 -15.98
CA GLU A 683 -13.86 -43.72 -14.76
C GLU A 683 -12.61 -43.16 -14.10
N TRP A 684 -12.71 -41.93 -13.60
CA TRP A 684 -11.66 -41.26 -12.85
C TRP A 684 -12.23 -40.75 -11.53
N ASP A 685 -11.84 -41.40 -10.45
CA ASP A 685 -12.26 -41.05 -9.10
C ASP A 685 -11.27 -40.04 -8.51
N VAL A 686 -11.74 -38.80 -8.32
CA VAL A 686 -10.92 -37.69 -7.80
C VAL A 686 -10.52 -37.93 -6.34
N ALA A 687 -11.34 -38.63 -5.55
CA ALA A 687 -11.04 -38.90 -4.14
C ALA A 687 -9.83 -39.83 -4.00
N SER A 688 -9.67 -40.82 -4.88
CA SER A 688 -8.55 -41.77 -4.84
C SER A 688 -7.37 -41.39 -5.75
N GLN A 689 -7.61 -40.76 -6.90
CA GLN A 689 -6.59 -40.49 -7.91
C GLN A 689 -6.12 -39.02 -7.93
N GLY A 690 -6.80 -38.14 -7.21
CA GLY A 690 -6.62 -36.70 -7.31
C GLY A 690 -7.23 -36.16 -8.60
N MET A 691 -7.01 -34.88 -8.87
CA MET A 691 -7.59 -34.25 -10.06
C MET A 691 -6.94 -34.76 -11.36
N PRO A 692 -7.74 -35.03 -12.42
CA PRO A 692 -7.21 -35.52 -13.68
C PRO A 692 -6.31 -34.48 -14.34
N PRO A 693 -5.05 -34.82 -14.66
CA PRO A 693 -4.18 -33.91 -15.41
C PRO A 693 -4.70 -33.73 -16.83
N LEU A 694 -4.24 -32.67 -17.50
CA LEU A 694 -4.61 -32.38 -18.90
C LEU A 694 -4.38 -33.57 -19.85
N GLU A 695 -3.38 -34.40 -19.57
CA GLU A 695 -3.08 -35.63 -20.33
C GLU A 695 -4.23 -36.64 -20.32
N VAL A 696 -4.82 -36.85 -19.15
CA VAL A 696 -5.93 -37.79 -18.99
C VAL A 696 -7.15 -37.26 -19.74
N LEU A 697 -7.44 -35.97 -19.62
CA LEU A 697 -8.54 -35.35 -20.36
C LEU A 697 -8.31 -35.42 -21.88
N GLY A 698 -7.11 -35.05 -22.34
CA GLY A 698 -6.73 -35.05 -23.76
C GLY A 698 -6.71 -36.44 -24.42
N ASN A 699 -6.76 -37.53 -23.66
CA ASN A 699 -6.93 -38.87 -24.19
C ASN A 699 -8.39 -39.21 -24.55
N HIS A 700 -9.37 -38.41 -24.10
CA HIS A 700 -10.80 -38.69 -24.21
C HIS A 700 -11.53 -37.60 -25.02
N LYS A 701 -12.41 -38.03 -25.93
CA LYS A 701 -13.20 -37.09 -26.77
C LYS A 701 -14.23 -36.32 -25.96
N VAL A 702 -14.90 -37.01 -25.04
CA VAL A 702 -15.94 -36.45 -24.16
C VAL A 702 -15.56 -36.72 -22.72
N VAL A 703 -15.68 -35.69 -21.88
CA VAL A 703 -15.56 -35.77 -20.43
C VAL A 703 -16.91 -35.43 -19.83
N LEU A 704 -17.50 -36.35 -19.09
CA LEU A 704 -18.62 -36.09 -18.18
C LEU A 704 -18.03 -35.87 -16.80
N TRP A 705 -18.12 -34.64 -16.30
CA TRP A 705 -17.67 -34.28 -14.96
C TRP A 705 -18.87 -34.07 -14.05
N HIS A 706 -18.96 -34.87 -12.99
CA HIS A 706 -20.00 -34.70 -11.98
C HIS A 706 -19.43 -34.39 -10.60
N ALA A 707 -20.01 -33.38 -9.96
CA ALA A 707 -19.69 -32.93 -8.61
C ALA A 707 -20.96 -32.94 -7.76
N ASP A 708 -21.37 -34.13 -7.33
CA ASP A 708 -22.67 -34.34 -6.69
C ASP A 708 -22.62 -34.21 -5.15
N ASP A 709 -21.48 -33.84 -4.58
CA ASP A 709 -21.34 -33.47 -3.16
C ASP A 709 -21.91 -32.06 -2.89
N PHE A 710 -22.83 -32.00 -1.94
CA PHE A 710 -23.47 -30.76 -1.51
C PHE A 710 -22.52 -29.76 -0.81
N SER A 711 -21.48 -30.29 -0.15
CA SER A 711 -20.67 -29.57 0.84
C SER A 711 -19.32 -29.09 0.32
N GLN A 712 -18.86 -29.61 -0.83
CA GLN A 712 -17.53 -29.35 -1.35
C GLN A 712 -17.56 -29.15 -2.88
N ASN A 713 -16.69 -28.30 -3.39
CA ASN A 713 -16.46 -28.12 -4.82
C ASN A 713 -14.96 -27.87 -5.04
N LEU A 714 -14.28 -28.81 -5.68
CA LEU A 714 -12.85 -28.86 -5.88
C LEU A 714 -12.39 -28.26 -7.22
N LEU A 715 -13.33 -27.89 -8.10
CA LEU A 715 -13.04 -27.34 -9.44
C LEU A 715 -12.41 -25.94 -9.46
N ILE A 716 -12.43 -25.22 -8.33
CA ILE A 716 -11.96 -23.82 -8.24
C ILE A 716 -10.51 -23.64 -8.71
N ASP A 717 -9.64 -24.62 -8.46
CA ASP A 717 -8.23 -24.60 -8.86
C ASP A 717 -7.96 -25.36 -10.18
N HIS A 718 -9.00 -25.89 -10.85
CA HIS A 718 -8.88 -26.75 -12.04
C HIS A 718 -9.48 -26.16 -13.33
N GLN A 719 -10.07 -24.96 -13.28
CA GLN A 719 -10.63 -24.31 -14.47
C GLN A 719 -9.62 -24.14 -15.62
N ASN A 720 -8.34 -23.95 -15.32
CA ASN A 720 -7.28 -23.79 -16.34
C ASN A 720 -7.05 -25.08 -17.12
N VAL A 721 -7.11 -26.23 -16.45
CA VAL A 721 -6.96 -27.56 -17.09
C VAL A 721 -8.19 -27.83 -17.97
N LEU A 722 -9.39 -27.56 -17.46
CA LEU A 722 -10.63 -27.68 -18.25
C LEU A 722 -10.64 -26.73 -19.45
N GLY A 723 -10.18 -25.49 -19.25
CA GLY A 723 -10.04 -24.51 -20.31
C GLY A 723 -9.04 -24.96 -21.37
N GLY A 724 -7.90 -25.53 -20.95
CA GLY A 724 -6.92 -26.15 -21.86
C GLY A 724 -7.50 -27.31 -22.67
N TYR A 725 -8.31 -28.16 -22.02
CA TYR A 725 -9.01 -29.27 -22.68
C TYR A 725 -10.01 -28.77 -23.74
N LEU A 726 -10.85 -27.80 -23.37
CA LEU A 726 -11.85 -27.19 -24.26
C LEU A 726 -11.20 -26.44 -25.44
N ILE A 727 -10.12 -25.67 -25.20
CA ILE A 727 -9.35 -25.01 -26.27
C ILE A 727 -8.81 -26.04 -27.26
N GLY A 728 -8.44 -27.22 -26.79
CA GLY A 728 -7.86 -28.29 -27.62
C GLY A 728 -8.87 -29.12 -28.39
N GLY A 729 -10.15 -28.73 -28.37
CA GLY A 729 -11.25 -29.40 -29.05
C GLY A 729 -11.94 -30.49 -28.20
N GLY A 730 -11.65 -30.55 -26.91
CA GLY A 730 -12.33 -31.44 -25.98
C GLY A 730 -13.80 -31.10 -25.81
N LYS A 731 -14.59 -32.09 -25.40
CA LYS A 731 -16.04 -31.95 -25.18
C LYS A 731 -16.36 -32.22 -23.72
N LEU A 732 -17.03 -31.29 -23.04
CA LEU A 732 -17.23 -31.34 -21.60
C LEU A 732 -18.70 -31.22 -21.26
N ILE A 733 -19.23 -32.16 -20.50
CA ILE A 733 -20.53 -32.05 -19.82
C ILE A 733 -20.22 -31.87 -18.34
N LEU A 734 -20.68 -30.78 -17.75
CA LEU A 734 -20.43 -30.47 -16.35
C LEU A 734 -21.74 -30.35 -15.58
N SER A 735 -21.85 -31.18 -14.55
CA SER A 735 -23.01 -31.30 -13.67
C SER A 735 -22.56 -31.23 -12.22
N GLY A 736 -23.28 -30.54 -11.35
CA GLY A 736 -22.98 -30.63 -9.92
C GLY A 736 -23.61 -29.54 -9.07
N TRP A 737 -23.34 -29.63 -7.77
CA TRP A 737 -23.78 -28.64 -6.80
C TRP A 737 -22.92 -27.38 -6.87
N LYS A 738 -23.60 -26.25 -7.12
CA LYS A 738 -23.00 -24.90 -7.15
C LYS A 738 -21.83 -24.76 -8.13
N THR A 739 -21.63 -25.70 -9.05
CA THR A 739 -20.44 -25.73 -9.91
C THR A 739 -20.25 -24.51 -10.79
N PRO A 740 -21.30 -23.85 -11.31
CA PRO A 740 -21.10 -22.58 -12.01
C PRO A 740 -20.39 -21.50 -11.19
N SER A 741 -20.52 -21.50 -9.86
CA SER A 741 -19.92 -20.45 -9.02
C SER A 741 -18.39 -20.48 -8.89
N VAL A 742 -17.73 -21.54 -9.38
CA VAL A 742 -16.28 -21.70 -9.26
C VAL A 742 -15.50 -21.18 -10.47
N PHE A 743 -16.19 -20.85 -11.56
CA PHE A 743 -15.56 -20.35 -12.79
C PHE A 743 -15.49 -18.82 -12.80
N SER A 744 -14.41 -18.29 -13.36
CA SER A 744 -14.24 -16.84 -13.55
C SER A 744 -15.11 -16.31 -14.69
N ASP A 745 -15.38 -15.00 -14.68
CA ASP A 745 -16.05 -14.32 -15.80
C ASP A 745 -15.27 -14.49 -17.11
N VAL A 746 -13.93 -14.59 -17.04
CA VAL A 746 -13.07 -14.86 -18.20
C VAL A 746 -13.36 -16.25 -18.77
N PHE A 747 -13.45 -17.28 -17.92
CA PHE A 747 -13.83 -18.63 -18.35
C PHE A 747 -15.20 -18.63 -19.03
N PHE A 748 -16.21 -17.99 -18.42
CA PHE A 748 -17.54 -17.91 -19.00
C PHE A 748 -17.57 -17.17 -20.32
N SER A 749 -16.96 -15.98 -20.40
CA SER A 749 -16.90 -15.21 -21.65
C SER A 749 -16.31 -16.01 -22.81
N ARG A 750 -15.38 -16.93 -22.51
CA ARG A 750 -14.71 -17.78 -23.50
C ARG A 750 -15.53 -19.01 -23.87
N PHE A 751 -16.10 -19.72 -22.89
CA PHE A 751 -16.66 -21.06 -23.11
C PHE A 751 -18.19 -21.14 -23.01
N ALA A 752 -18.85 -20.14 -22.42
CA ALA A 752 -20.31 -20.10 -22.24
C ALA A 752 -20.97 -18.81 -22.77
N GLY A 753 -20.17 -17.81 -23.15
CA GLY A 753 -20.62 -16.49 -23.57
C GLY A 753 -20.92 -15.53 -22.41
N ASN A 754 -21.57 -14.41 -22.70
CA ASN A 754 -21.93 -13.40 -21.72
C ASN A 754 -23.19 -13.83 -20.95
N ILE A 755 -23.01 -14.67 -19.94
CA ILE A 755 -24.08 -15.15 -19.06
C ILE A 755 -24.01 -14.49 -17.68
N GLU A 756 -25.16 -14.33 -17.04
CA GLU A 756 -25.23 -13.98 -15.61
C GLU A 756 -25.80 -15.14 -14.80
N LEU A 757 -25.17 -15.43 -13.66
CA LEU A 757 -25.57 -16.48 -12.73
C LEU A 757 -26.68 -16.00 -11.79
N VAL A 758 -27.80 -16.70 -11.77
CA VAL A 758 -28.90 -16.50 -10.81
C VAL A 758 -28.91 -17.66 -9.82
N TYR A 759 -28.69 -17.36 -8.54
CA TYR A 759 -28.59 -18.37 -7.49
C TYR A 759 -29.86 -18.46 -6.63
N ASP A 760 -30.51 -19.62 -6.64
CA ASP A 760 -31.67 -19.90 -5.78
C ASP A 760 -31.29 -20.87 -4.66
N ASN A 761 -31.12 -20.34 -3.44
CA ASN A 761 -30.75 -21.14 -2.27
C ASN A 761 -31.91 -21.95 -1.65
N SER A 762 -33.16 -21.61 -1.98
CA SER A 762 -34.35 -22.25 -1.43
C SER A 762 -34.76 -23.48 -2.25
N ALA A 763 -35.41 -24.46 -1.61
CA ALA A 763 -35.92 -25.64 -2.31
C ALA A 763 -36.96 -25.21 -3.34
N SER A 764 -36.59 -25.28 -4.61
CA SER A 764 -37.32 -24.55 -5.65
C SER A 764 -37.37 -25.24 -6.99
N LEU A 765 -36.32 -25.94 -7.44
CA LEU A 765 -36.35 -26.66 -8.72
C LEU A 765 -37.25 -27.89 -8.63
N ILE A 766 -38.20 -28.00 -9.56
CA ILE A 766 -39.13 -29.14 -9.69
C ILE A 766 -38.70 -30.02 -10.85
N SER A 767 -38.40 -29.39 -11.99
CA SER A 767 -37.85 -30.06 -13.18
C SER A 767 -37.11 -29.07 -14.07
N ALA A 768 -36.31 -29.58 -15.00
CA ALA A 768 -35.74 -28.84 -16.11
C ALA A 768 -36.34 -29.40 -17.41
N GLN A 769 -37.00 -28.54 -18.18
CA GLN A 769 -37.71 -28.93 -19.41
C GLN A 769 -36.87 -28.65 -20.64
N SER A 770 -36.88 -29.56 -21.61
CA SER A 770 -36.16 -29.37 -22.87
C SER A 770 -37.07 -29.63 -24.07
N SER A 771 -36.84 -28.90 -25.15
CA SER A 771 -37.41 -29.21 -26.47
C SER A 771 -36.48 -30.11 -27.31
N GLN A 772 -35.25 -30.35 -26.84
CA GLN A 772 -34.20 -31.08 -27.55
C GLN A 772 -33.93 -32.44 -26.89
N TYR A 773 -33.93 -32.48 -25.56
CA TYR A 773 -33.65 -33.67 -24.75
C TYR A 773 -34.86 -34.06 -23.89
N ALA A 774 -34.78 -35.21 -23.22
CA ALA A 774 -35.80 -35.64 -22.26
C ALA A 774 -35.90 -34.67 -21.06
N ASP A 775 -37.11 -34.44 -20.55
CA ASP A 775 -37.30 -33.63 -19.35
C ASP A 775 -36.60 -34.27 -18.13
N LEU A 776 -35.91 -33.44 -17.33
CA LEU A 776 -35.21 -33.86 -16.12
C LEU A 776 -36.05 -33.48 -14.89
N GLU A 777 -36.73 -34.44 -14.29
CA GLU A 777 -37.51 -34.24 -13.06
C GLU A 777 -36.69 -34.56 -11.81
N VAL A 778 -36.85 -33.77 -10.74
CA VAL A 778 -36.21 -34.05 -9.44
C VAL A 778 -36.71 -35.39 -8.89
N ASP A 779 -35.77 -36.18 -8.36
CA ASP A 779 -36.07 -37.44 -7.70
C ASP A 779 -36.41 -37.18 -6.21
N PRO A 780 -37.69 -37.29 -5.80
CA PRO A 780 -38.10 -37.00 -4.43
C PRO A 780 -37.47 -37.96 -3.41
N ASP A 781 -36.99 -39.14 -3.84
CA ASP A 781 -36.40 -40.13 -2.94
C ASP A 781 -34.95 -39.76 -2.56
N LYS A 782 -34.28 -38.91 -3.35
CA LYS A 782 -32.88 -38.49 -3.13
C LYS A 782 -32.73 -37.17 -2.38
N VAL A 783 -33.83 -36.43 -2.19
CA VAL A 783 -33.84 -35.13 -1.50
C VAL A 783 -34.38 -35.23 -0.07
N LEU A 784 -34.13 -34.22 0.75
CA LEU A 784 -34.70 -34.17 2.10
C LEU A 784 -36.22 -33.95 2.05
N SER A 785 -36.96 -34.60 2.94
CA SER A 785 -38.42 -34.45 3.04
C SER A 785 -38.86 -33.00 3.25
N ILE A 786 -38.06 -32.21 3.98
CA ILE A 786 -38.30 -30.77 4.22
C ILE A 786 -38.24 -29.91 2.94
N TRP A 787 -37.68 -30.44 1.85
CA TRP A 787 -37.61 -29.76 0.56
C TRP A 787 -38.82 -30.04 -0.33
N ASN A 788 -39.80 -30.83 0.14
CA ASN A 788 -41.06 -31.13 -0.55
C ASN A 788 -40.87 -31.64 -2.00
N GLY A 789 -39.83 -32.45 -2.22
CA GLY A 789 -39.51 -33.00 -3.55
C GLY A 789 -38.88 -32.00 -4.52
N MET A 790 -38.42 -30.84 -4.05
CA MET A 790 -37.72 -29.84 -4.86
C MET A 790 -36.23 -29.78 -4.52
N LEU A 791 -35.41 -29.36 -5.48
CA LEU A 791 -33.98 -29.18 -5.29
C LEU A 791 -33.65 -27.71 -4.95
N PRO A 792 -32.92 -27.43 -3.85
CA PRO A 792 -32.38 -26.11 -3.53
C PRO A 792 -31.03 -25.85 -4.22
N TYR A 793 -30.38 -24.72 -3.91
CA TYR A 793 -29.02 -24.29 -4.30
C TYR A 793 -28.62 -24.54 -5.76
N ILE A 794 -29.56 -24.29 -6.66
CA ILE A 794 -29.35 -24.39 -8.09
C ILE A 794 -28.93 -23.03 -8.64
N TYR A 795 -28.23 -23.07 -9.77
CA TYR A 795 -27.98 -21.92 -10.61
C TYR A 795 -28.87 -21.97 -11.84
N THR A 796 -29.36 -20.81 -12.26
CA THR A 796 -29.89 -20.61 -13.62
C THR A 796 -29.10 -19.52 -14.31
N PHE A 797 -29.17 -19.50 -15.63
CA PHE A 797 -28.39 -18.62 -16.48
C PHE A 797 -29.32 -17.65 -17.20
N THR A 798 -28.98 -16.37 -17.17
CA THR A 798 -29.59 -15.38 -18.08
C THR A 798 -28.56 -14.98 -19.14
N GLY A 799 -29.02 -14.56 -20.32
CA GLY A 799 -28.13 -14.22 -21.44
C GLY A 799 -27.53 -15.40 -22.21
N ALA A 800 -27.84 -16.64 -21.82
CA ALA A 800 -27.40 -17.85 -22.53
C ALA A 800 -27.86 -17.84 -23.99
N GLN A 801 -26.91 -18.06 -24.92
CA GLN A 801 -27.17 -18.01 -26.36
C GLN A 801 -27.89 -19.26 -26.86
N ASP A 802 -27.53 -20.43 -26.33
CA ASP A 802 -28.12 -21.72 -26.69
C ASP A 802 -28.56 -22.49 -25.43
N PRO A 803 -29.74 -22.13 -24.87
CA PRO A 803 -30.30 -22.81 -23.71
C PRO A 803 -30.87 -24.17 -24.14
N ILE A 804 -30.37 -25.25 -23.53
CA ILE A 804 -30.85 -26.61 -23.79
C ILE A 804 -31.90 -27.08 -22.77
N TYR A 805 -32.00 -26.42 -21.62
CA TYR A 805 -33.05 -26.65 -20.62
C TYR A 805 -33.59 -25.36 -20.03
N THR A 806 -34.88 -25.33 -19.73
CA THR A 806 -35.59 -24.26 -19.01
C THR A 806 -36.01 -24.74 -17.62
N ALA A 807 -35.72 -23.97 -16.57
CA ALA A 807 -36.03 -24.34 -15.20
C ALA A 807 -37.53 -24.19 -14.90
N VAL A 808 -38.16 -25.25 -14.39
CA VAL A 808 -39.49 -25.20 -13.79
C VAL A 808 -39.32 -25.24 -12.29
N MET A 809 -39.62 -24.13 -11.64
CA MET A 809 -39.36 -23.92 -10.23
C MET A 809 -40.60 -23.43 -9.48
N SER A 810 -40.53 -23.38 -8.15
CA SER A 810 -41.51 -22.69 -7.31
C SER A 810 -41.77 -21.27 -7.86
N PRO A 811 -43.02 -20.78 -7.90
CA PRO A 811 -43.34 -19.45 -8.43
C PRO A 811 -42.63 -18.28 -7.75
N THR A 812 -42.07 -18.50 -6.56
CA THR A 812 -41.31 -17.50 -5.79
C THR A 812 -39.81 -17.52 -6.07
N ALA A 813 -39.31 -18.51 -6.82
CA ALA A 813 -37.89 -18.63 -7.16
C ALA A 813 -37.52 -17.65 -8.28
N GLN A 814 -36.32 -17.07 -8.18
CA GLN A 814 -35.86 -16.08 -9.14
C GLN A 814 -35.53 -16.70 -10.49
N GLY A 815 -34.99 -17.93 -10.49
CA GLY A 815 -34.64 -18.69 -11.67
C GLY A 815 -35.80 -19.34 -12.43
N ASN A 816 -37.05 -19.19 -11.97
CA ASN A 816 -38.18 -19.85 -12.61
C ASN A 816 -38.37 -19.36 -14.06
N GLY A 817 -38.27 -20.27 -15.03
CA GLY A 817 -38.34 -19.97 -16.46
C GLY A 817 -37.01 -19.52 -17.08
N ASN A 818 -35.92 -19.45 -16.30
CA ASN A 818 -34.59 -19.16 -16.83
C ASN A 818 -33.95 -20.43 -17.43
N CYS A 819 -32.82 -20.25 -18.13
CA CYS A 819 -32.02 -21.36 -18.65
C CYS A 819 -31.43 -22.16 -17.47
N ALA A 820 -31.72 -23.46 -17.41
CA ALA A 820 -31.23 -24.37 -16.36
C ALA A 820 -29.95 -25.10 -16.78
N ALA A 821 -29.74 -25.24 -18.10
CA ALA A 821 -28.50 -25.75 -18.68
C ALA A 821 -28.33 -25.19 -20.09
N LEU A 822 -27.08 -24.88 -20.45
CA LEU A 822 -26.69 -24.31 -21.73
C LEU A 822 -25.72 -25.23 -22.45
N ARG A 823 -25.66 -25.11 -23.78
CA ARG A 823 -24.64 -25.73 -24.62
C ARG A 823 -23.91 -24.65 -25.39
N MET A 824 -22.60 -24.78 -25.57
CA MET A 824 -21.81 -23.92 -26.43
C MET A 824 -20.94 -24.79 -27.32
N THR A 825 -21.01 -24.57 -28.62
CA THR A 825 -20.20 -25.29 -29.60
C THR A 825 -19.31 -24.32 -30.35
N ASN A 826 -18.08 -24.76 -30.65
CA ASN A 826 -17.21 -24.07 -31.59
C ASN A 826 -16.83 -25.06 -32.71
N PRO A 827 -17.50 -24.99 -33.87
CA PRO A 827 -17.25 -25.91 -34.98
C PRO A 827 -15.81 -25.88 -35.49
N ASP A 828 -15.11 -24.75 -35.36
CA ASP A 828 -13.75 -24.59 -35.89
C ASP A 828 -12.71 -25.31 -35.02
N SER A 829 -12.91 -25.33 -33.70
CA SER A 829 -12.03 -26.06 -32.76
C SER A 829 -12.53 -27.46 -32.41
N GLY A 830 -13.79 -27.79 -32.69
CA GLY A 830 -14.43 -29.03 -32.26
C GLY A 830 -14.92 -29.02 -30.81
N MET A 831 -14.74 -27.91 -30.10
CA MET A 831 -15.16 -27.73 -28.70
C MET A 831 -16.69 -27.84 -28.57
N ASP A 832 -17.13 -28.52 -27.52
CA ASP A 832 -18.54 -28.66 -27.16
C ASP A 832 -18.67 -28.67 -25.64
N PHE A 833 -19.33 -27.67 -25.06
CA PHE A 833 -19.46 -27.50 -23.62
C PHE A 833 -20.91 -27.45 -23.20
N ILE A 834 -21.34 -28.38 -22.36
CA ILE A 834 -22.62 -28.35 -21.68
C ILE A 834 -22.39 -28.04 -20.20
N LEU A 835 -23.05 -26.99 -19.71
CA LEU A 835 -23.03 -26.61 -18.31
C LEU A 835 -24.43 -26.71 -17.73
N LEU A 836 -24.59 -27.57 -16.72
CA LEU A 836 -25.82 -27.67 -15.93
C LEU A 836 -25.70 -26.83 -14.66
N GLY A 837 -26.78 -26.13 -14.32
CA GLY A 837 -26.88 -25.36 -13.07
C GLY A 837 -27.28 -26.21 -11.85
N PHE A 838 -27.40 -27.53 -12.03
CA PHE A 838 -27.86 -28.47 -11.03
C PHE A 838 -27.20 -29.85 -11.23
N PRO A 839 -27.14 -30.67 -10.17
CA PRO A 839 -26.59 -32.03 -10.22
C PRO A 839 -27.54 -33.06 -10.84
N LEU A 840 -27.05 -33.86 -11.78
CA LEU A 840 -27.79 -34.93 -12.46
C LEU A 840 -28.14 -36.09 -11.52
N TYR A 841 -27.30 -36.39 -10.51
CA TYR A 841 -27.58 -37.47 -9.57
C TYR A 841 -28.94 -37.33 -8.88
N PHE A 842 -29.40 -36.10 -8.64
CA PHE A 842 -30.66 -35.81 -7.93
C PHE A 842 -31.89 -35.78 -8.85
N MET A 843 -31.73 -36.12 -10.12
CA MET A 843 -32.82 -36.24 -11.09
C MET A 843 -33.24 -37.70 -11.28
N LYS A 844 -34.45 -37.92 -11.81
CA LYS A 844 -34.97 -39.25 -12.07
C LYS A 844 -34.08 -40.00 -13.08
N PRO A 845 -33.69 -41.25 -12.80
CA PRO A 845 -32.72 -41.99 -13.64
C PRO A 845 -33.10 -42.12 -15.12
N ALA A 846 -34.39 -42.25 -15.43
CA ALA A 846 -34.84 -42.43 -16.81
C ALA A 846 -34.54 -41.19 -17.69
N GLY A 847 -34.81 -39.98 -17.17
CA GLY A 847 -34.54 -38.74 -17.91
C GLY A 847 -33.05 -38.49 -18.05
N VAL A 848 -32.26 -38.74 -17.00
CA VAL A 848 -30.80 -38.58 -17.03
C VAL A 848 -30.17 -39.54 -18.02
N ARG A 849 -30.64 -40.80 -18.06
CA ARG A 849 -30.19 -41.80 -19.03
C ARG A 849 -30.43 -41.35 -20.46
N GLU A 850 -31.65 -40.92 -20.79
CA GLU A 850 -31.97 -40.45 -22.15
C GLU A 850 -31.13 -39.23 -22.52
N PHE A 851 -31.04 -38.23 -21.62
CA PHE A 851 -30.21 -37.04 -21.84
C PHE A 851 -28.73 -37.36 -22.09
N LEU A 852 -28.09 -38.13 -21.20
CA LEU A 852 -26.66 -38.42 -21.33
C LEU A 852 -26.37 -39.24 -22.59
N GLN A 853 -27.23 -40.20 -22.95
CA GLN A 853 -27.04 -41.01 -24.14
C GLN A 853 -27.15 -40.17 -25.42
N ASP A 854 -28.16 -39.31 -25.50
CA ASP A 854 -28.37 -38.45 -26.67
C ASP A 854 -27.28 -37.37 -26.76
N ALA A 855 -26.98 -36.67 -25.65
CA ALA A 855 -25.99 -35.60 -25.65
C ALA A 855 -24.57 -36.11 -25.94
N ILE A 856 -24.19 -37.28 -25.40
CA ILE A 856 -22.86 -37.87 -25.66
C ILE A 856 -22.79 -38.41 -27.09
N ALA A 857 -23.86 -39.01 -27.62
CA ALA A 857 -23.91 -39.42 -29.03
C ALA A 857 -23.76 -38.22 -29.97
N ASP A 858 -24.50 -37.13 -29.72
CA ASP A 858 -24.39 -35.87 -30.45
C ASP A 858 -22.96 -35.31 -30.42
N MET A 859 -22.32 -35.38 -29.25
CA MET A 859 -20.94 -34.95 -29.06
C MET A 859 -19.93 -35.87 -29.78
N LEU A 860 -20.17 -37.17 -29.93
CA LEU A 860 -19.23 -38.09 -30.58
C LEU A 860 -19.32 -38.09 -32.12
N ASP A 861 -20.52 -37.92 -32.71
CA ASP A 861 -20.79 -38.22 -34.13
C ASP A 861 -20.63 -37.06 -35.14
N GLY A 862 -20.26 -35.86 -34.69
CA GLY A 862 -20.35 -34.62 -35.49
C GLY A 862 -19.82 -34.70 -36.93
N THR A 863 -20.71 -34.80 -37.93
CA THR A 863 -20.41 -34.52 -39.34
C THR A 863 -21.56 -33.81 -40.09
N SER A 864 -21.19 -32.69 -40.72
CA SER A 864 -21.76 -32.08 -41.94
C SER A 864 -23.28 -31.97 -42.10
N ILE A 865 -23.75 -30.73 -42.19
CA ILE A 865 -25.04 -30.36 -42.79
C ILE A 865 -25.11 -30.92 -44.22
N GLN A 866 -25.75 -32.07 -44.39
CA GLN A 866 -26.61 -32.31 -45.53
C GLN A 866 -28.03 -32.26 -44.99
N ASP A 867 -28.81 -31.29 -45.48
CA ASP A 867 -30.24 -31.14 -45.22
C ASP A 867 -30.94 -32.51 -45.23
N PRO A 868 -31.41 -33.01 -44.07
CA PRO A 868 -32.43 -34.03 -44.06
C PRO A 868 -33.76 -33.31 -44.27
N GLU A 869 -34.40 -33.59 -45.40
CA GLU A 869 -35.79 -33.24 -45.66
C GLU A 869 -36.63 -33.38 -44.38
N LEU A 870 -37.27 -32.29 -43.98
CA LEU A 870 -38.24 -32.25 -42.88
C LEU A 870 -39.15 -33.48 -42.94
N PRO A 871 -39.23 -34.34 -41.89
CA PRO A 871 -40.33 -35.28 -41.80
C PRO A 871 -41.64 -34.48 -41.71
N PRO A 872 -42.71 -34.88 -42.43
CA PRO A 872 -43.91 -34.06 -42.55
C PRO A 872 -44.56 -33.82 -41.18
N LEU A 873 -44.87 -32.56 -40.87
CA LEU A 873 -45.60 -32.15 -39.66
C LEU A 873 -46.85 -33.03 -39.48
N GLY A 874 -46.83 -33.87 -38.44
CA GLY A 874 -48.01 -34.62 -38.03
C GLY A 874 -49.16 -33.68 -37.65
N ALA A 875 -50.40 -34.11 -37.89
CA ALA A 875 -51.55 -33.33 -37.46
C ALA A 875 -51.57 -33.25 -35.91
N SER A 876 -51.80 -32.06 -35.35
CA SER A 876 -51.87 -31.85 -33.90
C SER A 876 -53.16 -31.12 -33.52
N LEU A 877 -53.60 -31.30 -32.26
CA LEU A 877 -54.76 -30.63 -31.66
C LEU A 877 -54.40 -30.16 -30.24
N GLU A 878 -54.26 -28.87 -30.08
CA GLU A 878 -53.90 -28.15 -28.86
C GLU A 878 -55.08 -27.30 -28.39
N VAL A 879 -55.33 -27.22 -27.08
CA VAL A 879 -56.42 -26.40 -26.53
C VAL A 879 -55.94 -25.71 -25.26
N PHE A 880 -55.87 -24.38 -25.28
CA PHE A 880 -55.41 -23.57 -24.15
C PHE A 880 -56.18 -22.23 -24.05
N PRO A 881 -56.58 -21.79 -22.84
CA PRO A 881 -56.42 -22.47 -21.55
C PRO A 881 -57.34 -23.69 -21.40
N ASN A 882 -56.94 -24.67 -20.58
CA ASN A 882 -57.75 -25.83 -20.20
C ASN A 882 -57.33 -26.33 -18.79
N PRO A 883 -58.16 -26.20 -17.73
CA PRO A 883 -59.56 -25.76 -17.75
C PRO A 883 -59.75 -24.28 -18.13
N PHE A 884 -60.92 -23.93 -18.65
CA PHE A 884 -61.27 -22.56 -19.08
C PHE A 884 -62.63 -22.13 -18.54
N ASN A 885 -62.90 -20.81 -18.50
CA ASN A 885 -64.08 -20.24 -17.84
C ASN A 885 -65.17 -19.71 -18.78
N SER A 886 -64.83 -19.38 -20.02
CA SER A 886 -65.75 -18.73 -20.97
C SER A 886 -65.34 -18.97 -22.41
N LYS A 887 -64.04 -18.80 -22.73
CA LYS A 887 -63.48 -19.12 -24.04
C LYS A 887 -62.18 -19.91 -23.93
N THR A 888 -61.92 -20.78 -24.89
CA THR A 888 -60.62 -21.45 -25.07
C THR A 888 -60.21 -21.40 -26.53
N LYS A 889 -58.90 -21.30 -26.77
CA LYS A 889 -58.32 -21.31 -28.11
C LYS A 889 -57.99 -22.74 -28.49
N ILE A 890 -58.42 -23.14 -29.68
CA ILE A 890 -58.15 -24.44 -30.29
C ILE A 890 -57.13 -24.18 -31.39
N GLU A 891 -55.95 -24.77 -31.29
CA GLU A 891 -54.93 -24.72 -32.33
C GLU A 891 -54.79 -26.11 -32.94
N VAL A 892 -54.85 -26.19 -34.27
CA VAL A 892 -54.68 -27.44 -35.00
C VAL A 892 -53.63 -27.28 -36.08
N LYS A 893 -52.82 -28.32 -36.29
CA LYS A 893 -51.97 -28.43 -37.48
C LYS A 893 -52.53 -29.52 -38.38
N THR A 894 -52.59 -29.25 -39.67
CA THR A 894 -53.02 -30.22 -40.69
C THR A 894 -51.85 -30.54 -41.60
N ALA A 895 -51.60 -31.84 -41.82
CA ALA A 895 -50.47 -32.32 -42.62
C ALA A 895 -50.72 -32.26 -44.14
N SER A 896 -51.98 -32.23 -44.57
CA SER A 896 -52.38 -32.24 -45.99
C SER A 896 -53.65 -31.42 -46.22
N GLN A 897 -53.87 -30.99 -47.46
CA GLN A 897 -55.08 -30.26 -47.85
C GLN A 897 -56.28 -31.20 -47.80
N GLY A 898 -57.33 -30.82 -47.09
CA GLY A 898 -58.53 -31.66 -46.97
C GLY A 898 -59.59 -31.02 -46.11
N THR A 899 -60.74 -31.68 -46.01
CA THR A 899 -61.83 -31.23 -45.13
C THR A 899 -61.38 -31.37 -43.67
N LEU A 900 -61.31 -30.24 -42.97
CA LEU A 900 -61.06 -30.14 -41.54
C LEU A 900 -62.40 -29.96 -40.82
N GLU A 901 -62.79 -30.96 -40.03
CA GLU A 901 -63.92 -30.87 -39.13
C GLU A 901 -63.48 -30.78 -37.67
N ILE A 902 -63.98 -29.79 -36.94
CA ILE A 902 -63.78 -29.67 -35.50
C ILE A 902 -65.15 -29.56 -34.84
N GLY A 903 -65.40 -30.43 -33.86
CA GLY A 903 -66.64 -30.40 -33.07
C GLY A 903 -66.39 -30.58 -31.58
N VAL A 904 -67.26 -29.99 -30.76
CA VAL A 904 -67.31 -30.20 -29.31
C VAL A 904 -68.42 -31.20 -29.01
N TYR A 905 -68.12 -32.19 -28.17
CA TYR A 905 -69.00 -33.30 -27.83
C TYR A 905 -69.15 -33.42 -26.31
N ASN A 906 -70.33 -33.83 -25.84
CA ASN A 906 -70.51 -34.21 -24.44
C ASN A 906 -69.92 -35.61 -24.16
N LEU A 907 -69.83 -36.01 -22.89
CA LEU A 907 -69.31 -37.34 -22.50
C LEU A 907 -70.13 -38.53 -23.04
N LYS A 908 -71.37 -38.30 -23.50
CA LYS A 908 -72.19 -39.32 -24.19
C LYS A 908 -71.88 -39.41 -25.70
N GLY A 909 -70.92 -38.65 -26.20
CA GLY A 909 -70.51 -38.63 -27.61
C GLY A 909 -71.47 -37.86 -28.53
N GLN A 910 -72.43 -37.10 -27.98
CA GLN A 910 -73.33 -36.28 -28.78
C GLN A 910 -72.64 -34.96 -29.14
N LYS A 911 -72.72 -34.55 -30.43
CA LYS A 911 -72.15 -33.28 -30.90
C LYS A 911 -72.96 -32.12 -30.34
N ILE A 912 -72.28 -31.22 -29.63
CA ILE A 912 -72.85 -30.06 -28.95
C ILE A 912 -72.62 -28.79 -29.77
N ARG A 913 -71.45 -28.68 -30.40
CA ARG A 913 -71.11 -27.58 -31.29
C ARG A 913 -70.24 -28.02 -32.45
N ALA A 914 -70.50 -27.50 -33.64
CA ALA A 914 -69.52 -27.51 -34.73
C ALA A 914 -68.68 -26.21 -34.70
N ILE A 915 -67.36 -26.35 -34.66
CA ILE A 915 -66.41 -25.22 -34.69
C ILE A 915 -65.95 -24.93 -36.12
N CYS A 916 -65.68 -25.97 -36.90
CA CYS A 916 -65.24 -25.86 -38.29
C CYS A 916 -65.71 -27.10 -39.08
N SER A 917 -66.04 -26.93 -40.36
CA SER A 917 -66.24 -28.00 -41.34
C SER A 917 -66.01 -27.41 -42.74
N GLU A 918 -64.73 -27.26 -43.10
CA GLU A 918 -64.31 -26.59 -44.34
C GLU A 918 -63.03 -27.26 -44.89
N ILE A 919 -62.77 -27.11 -46.19
CA ILE A 919 -61.50 -27.53 -46.79
C ILE A 919 -60.41 -26.53 -46.38
N LYS A 920 -59.35 -27.00 -45.73
CA LYS A 920 -58.19 -26.19 -45.33
C LYS A 920 -56.91 -26.68 -46.00
N ASN A 921 -56.00 -25.75 -46.27
CA ASN A 921 -54.65 -26.05 -46.74
C ASN A 921 -53.78 -26.58 -45.57
N PRO A 922 -52.70 -27.34 -45.85
CA PRO A 922 -51.76 -27.80 -44.83
C PRO A 922 -51.20 -26.62 -44.04
N GLY A 923 -51.00 -26.79 -42.73
CA GLY A 923 -50.49 -25.75 -41.83
C GLY A 923 -51.29 -25.60 -40.54
N SER A 924 -50.96 -24.57 -39.77
CA SER A 924 -51.56 -24.26 -38.47
C SER A 924 -52.82 -23.40 -38.63
N HIS A 925 -53.92 -23.80 -38.01
CA HIS A 925 -55.19 -23.09 -37.98
C HIS A 925 -55.63 -22.88 -36.53
N SER A 926 -56.24 -21.73 -36.25
CA SER A 926 -56.72 -21.41 -34.91
C SER A 926 -58.20 -21.08 -34.91
N PHE A 927 -58.90 -21.61 -33.91
CA PHE A 927 -60.32 -21.40 -33.67
C PHE A 927 -60.54 -21.03 -32.20
N VAL A 928 -61.67 -20.42 -31.90
CA VAL A 928 -62.07 -20.09 -30.52
C VAL A 928 -63.39 -20.78 -30.23
N PHE A 929 -63.45 -21.49 -29.12
CA PHE A 929 -64.70 -22.02 -28.59
C PHE A 929 -65.15 -21.18 -27.39
N ASP A 930 -66.39 -20.70 -27.44
CA ASP A 930 -66.98 -19.73 -26.50
C ASP A 930 -67.97 -20.37 -25.52
N ALA A 931 -67.82 -21.67 -25.26
CA ALA A 931 -68.63 -22.41 -24.29
C ALA A 931 -70.15 -22.38 -24.53
N ARG A 932 -70.61 -22.17 -25.77
CA ARG A 932 -72.03 -22.22 -26.15
C ARG A 932 -72.36 -23.37 -27.10
N ASP A 933 -73.57 -23.91 -27.08
CA ASP A 933 -74.04 -24.91 -28.06
C ASP A 933 -74.36 -24.27 -29.43
N ASP A 934 -74.69 -25.09 -30.45
CA ASP A 934 -75.07 -24.59 -31.79
C ASP A 934 -76.38 -23.75 -31.80
N ARG A 935 -77.15 -23.74 -30.71
CA ARG A 935 -78.35 -22.90 -30.53
C ARG A 935 -78.04 -21.59 -29.80
N GLY A 936 -76.78 -21.38 -29.39
CA GLY A 936 -76.31 -20.19 -28.70
C GLY A 936 -76.52 -20.19 -27.18
N ASN A 937 -76.93 -21.31 -26.58
CA ASN A 937 -77.09 -21.42 -25.13
C ASN A 937 -75.75 -21.72 -24.46
N ASP A 938 -75.49 -21.13 -23.29
CA ASP A 938 -74.29 -21.42 -22.51
C ASP A 938 -74.28 -22.88 -22.01
N LEU A 939 -73.12 -23.53 -22.11
CA LEU A 939 -72.91 -24.89 -21.62
C LEU A 939 -72.72 -24.89 -20.10
N SER A 940 -73.23 -25.93 -19.44
CA SER A 940 -73.01 -26.14 -18.01
C SER A 940 -71.55 -26.50 -17.71
N SER A 941 -71.03 -26.10 -16.55
CA SER A 941 -69.71 -26.53 -16.06
C SER A 941 -69.56 -28.04 -16.13
N GLY A 942 -68.43 -28.53 -16.63
CA GLY A 942 -68.21 -29.95 -16.83
C GLY A 942 -67.15 -30.27 -17.87
N ILE A 943 -66.98 -31.56 -18.13
CA ILE A 943 -66.01 -32.08 -19.10
C ILE A 943 -66.68 -32.26 -20.47
N TYR A 944 -66.02 -31.78 -21.51
CA TYR A 944 -66.37 -31.96 -22.92
C TYR A 944 -65.17 -32.52 -23.70
N LEU A 945 -65.42 -33.02 -24.90
CA LEU A 945 -64.39 -33.52 -25.82
C LEU A 945 -64.38 -32.68 -27.08
N ILE A 946 -63.23 -32.12 -27.45
CA ILE A 946 -63.02 -31.54 -28.77
C ILE A 946 -62.47 -32.63 -29.67
N ARG A 947 -63.12 -32.90 -30.79
CA ARG A 947 -62.67 -33.84 -31.81
C ARG A 947 -62.35 -33.09 -33.10
N MET A 948 -61.15 -33.33 -33.62
CA MET A 948 -60.69 -32.90 -34.94
C MET A 948 -60.67 -34.10 -35.88
N VAL A 949 -61.16 -33.93 -37.10
CA VAL A 949 -61.05 -34.88 -38.20
C VAL A 949 -60.42 -34.15 -39.39
N SER A 950 -59.31 -34.67 -39.91
CA SER A 950 -58.65 -34.16 -41.12
C SER A 950 -58.16 -35.35 -41.95
N GLY A 951 -58.83 -35.63 -43.06
CA GLY A 951 -58.57 -36.85 -43.85
C GLY A 951 -58.89 -38.12 -43.05
N GLN A 952 -57.91 -39.01 -42.88
CA GLN A 952 -58.03 -40.22 -42.04
C GLN A 952 -57.67 -39.98 -40.57
N THR A 953 -57.10 -38.83 -40.22
CA THR A 953 -56.66 -38.54 -38.85
C THR A 953 -57.82 -38.01 -38.01
N VAL A 954 -58.11 -38.70 -36.91
CA VAL A 954 -59.08 -38.27 -35.90
C VAL A 954 -58.36 -38.07 -34.57
N LEU A 955 -58.29 -36.83 -34.09
CA LEU A 955 -57.73 -36.50 -32.77
C LEU A 955 -58.85 -36.05 -31.84
N SER A 956 -58.77 -36.37 -30.55
CA SER A 956 -59.72 -35.89 -29.55
C SER A 956 -58.99 -35.44 -28.30
N LYS A 957 -59.31 -34.24 -27.79
CA LYS A 957 -58.74 -33.66 -26.57
C LYS A 957 -59.85 -33.37 -25.56
N LYS A 958 -59.64 -33.77 -24.31
CA LYS A 958 -60.56 -33.51 -23.19
C LYS A 958 -60.41 -32.06 -22.73
N ILE A 959 -61.53 -31.36 -22.62
CA ILE A 959 -61.58 -29.99 -22.12
C ILE A 959 -62.50 -29.88 -20.91
N SER A 960 -62.18 -28.99 -19.98
CA SER A 960 -62.94 -28.77 -18.76
C SER A 960 -63.41 -27.32 -18.69
N LEU A 961 -64.73 -27.10 -18.70
CA LEU A 961 -65.36 -25.79 -18.55
C LEU A 961 -65.71 -25.56 -17.07
N LEU A 962 -65.24 -24.44 -16.52
CA LEU A 962 -65.50 -23.98 -15.16
C LEU A 962 -66.30 -22.67 -15.23
N ASN A 963 -67.64 -22.71 -15.25
CA ASN A 963 -68.42 -21.48 -15.15
C ASN A 963 -68.30 -20.91 -13.73
N ARG A 964 -68.04 -19.59 -13.65
CA ARG A 964 -68.20 -18.81 -12.43
C ARG A 964 -69.70 -18.68 -12.13
N HIS A 965 -70.15 -19.19 -10.99
CA HIS A 965 -71.29 -18.58 -10.30
C HIS A 965 -70.83 -17.33 -9.57
#